data_AF-A0A1M5UWB8-F1
#
_entry.id   AF-A0A1M5UWB8-F1
#
_cell.length_a   1.000
_cell.length_b   1.000
_cell.length_c   1.000
_cell.angle_alpha   90.00
_cell.angle_beta   90.00
_cell.angle_gamma   90.00
#
_symmetry.space_group_name_H-M   'P 1'
#
loop_
_entity.id
_entity.type
_entity.pdbx_description
1 polymer ?
#
loop_
_entity_poly.entity_id
_entity_poly.type
_entity_poly.pdbx_seq_one_letter_code
_entity_poly.pdbx_strand_id
1 'polypeptide(L)'
;MFYRIVGYASLIVTALSALLAADHFYFAGFRDRQDGGAVNEAFLRKGSLGNLLRQGNYLSVSDDTVEYAIHDMCASDEEVRRFNPHNSFRMRMRIDSIRKGDLEVVLVVKQDGTEREGQRYAKRFFVYPGQHYYAFTFEADIEDRLELQFVVESGAELILRDLIVDGRFGRNLTLIKDGLPQSGTFSKEVAVTSIQSNSAASGVPLNTTVTPLSFAFDQSAASALYQGVFPGKRNEGYCRFVANLQPLDREPITDGMPPVVQITATAEDLTGPSGILTNKENKGKASEVPADIIIHNGKDSKKQKIGLRFHGGGIGRTKYTESYRVYARQRYGKADIDPRLIFDQPRSKPLRTIVLKYTYQAYYEKRQDFNPFNHSFALDIADHIGALVPSHGLVDFHLNDESKGLYLAMEHLSDKTIGNWLGHDDFTVYHYRKENPKSVEKLYTLLLAQVRLAKGEAAFQAFRRIFNIDNVVNSILLSMYIADDDFCQGAEVIKNDFDSPGAIITTINWDLDHGFLTYDDGRFRVDPSRSTMYILQEPKGITTCHKRYMYAWLYSQSDQFRKRLRQRLEDLIKKELSPEYLSRLLEPYRRINEHYFAGEFAGAIRDLESFTKHRATLLLDQLSEFERKTEESIE
;
A
#
# COMPACT_ATOMS: atom_id res chain seq x y z
N MET A 1 31.12 -46.25 -11.52
CA MET A 1 29.96 -45.75 -10.74
C MET A 1 30.34 -45.47 -9.29
N PHE A 2 30.97 -46.43 -8.59
CA PHE A 2 31.43 -46.28 -7.19
C PHE A 2 32.34 -45.07 -6.95
N TYR A 3 33.34 -44.83 -7.80
CA TYR A 3 34.25 -43.67 -7.69
C TYR A 3 33.57 -42.30 -7.86
N ARG A 4 32.47 -42.22 -8.61
CA ARG A 4 31.71 -40.96 -8.73
C ARG A 4 30.90 -40.67 -7.46
N ILE A 5 30.32 -41.71 -6.85
CA ILE A 5 29.55 -41.58 -5.61
C ILE A 5 30.46 -41.15 -4.44
N VAL A 6 31.66 -41.72 -4.35
CA VAL A 6 32.66 -41.32 -3.33
C VAL A 6 33.15 -39.89 -3.56
N GLY A 7 33.32 -39.46 -4.82
CA GLY A 7 33.67 -38.08 -5.16
C GLY A 7 32.60 -37.07 -4.74
N TYR A 8 31.32 -37.35 -5.00
CA TYR A 8 30.21 -36.47 -4.59
C TYR A 8 30.02 -36.43 -3.08
N ALA A 9 30.16 -37.57 -2.40
CA ALA A 9 30.08 -37.62 -0.94
C ALA A 9 31.22 -36.81 -0.29
N SER A 10 32.44 -36.91 -0.81
CA SER A 10 33.56 -36.11 -0.35
C SER A 10 33.31 -34.61 -0.57
N LEU A 11 32.76 -34.21 -1.72
CA LEU A 11 32.49 -32.81 -2.03
C LEU A 11 31.40 -32.21 -1.11
N ILE A 12 30.36 -32.99 -0.83
CA ILE A 12 29.28 -32.60 0.09
C ILE A 12 29.81 -32.47 1.52
N VAL A 13 30.62 -33.43 1.98
CA VAL A 13 31.23 -33.38 3.32
C VAL A 13 32.19 -32.18 3.43
N THR A 14 33.01 -31.91 2.41
CA THR A 14 33.90 -30.74 2.41
C THR A 14 33.12 -29.43 2.39
N ALA A 15 32.03 -29.34 1.62
CA ALA A 15 31.16 -28.16 1.62
C ALA A 15 30.44 -27.97 2.96
N LEU A 16 29.93 -29.04 3.59
CA LEU A 16 29.33 -28.99 4.92
C LEU A 16 30.34 -28.61 5.99
N SER A 17 31.54 -29.17 5.96
CA SER A 17 32.61 -28.82 6.91
C SER A 17 33.10 -27.38 6.71
N ALA A 18 33.15 -26.86 5.48
CA ALA A 18 33.46 -25.47 5.21
C ALA A 18 32.34 -24.53 5.68
N LEU A 19 31.06 -24.93 5.52
CA LEU A 19 29.92 -24.19 6.05
C LEU A 19 29.90 -24.20 7.58
N LEU A 20 30.14 -25.33 8.23
CA LEU A 20 30.22 -25.44 9.70
C LEU A 20 31.44 -24.72 10.27
N ALA A 21 32.57 -24.71 9.56
CA ALA A 21 33.75 -23.93 9.96
C ALA A 21 33.53 -22.43 9.75
N ALA A 22 32.83 -22.01 8.69
CA ALA A 22 32.39 -20.63 8.52
C ALA A 22 31.39 -20.26 9.62
N ASP A 23 30.46 -21.15 9.98
CA ASP A 23 29.51 -20.92 11.06
C ASP A 23 30.25 -20.75 12.40
N HIS A 24 31.14 -21.67 12.72
CA HIS A 24 31.81 -21.69 14.02
C HIS A 24 32.90 -20.62 14.18
N PHE A 25 33.74 -20.36 13.18
CA PHE A 25 34.82 -19.35 13.29
C PHE A 25 34.35 -17.95 12.91
N TYR A 26 33.48 -17.83 11.91
CA TYR A 26 33.04 -16.53 11.43
C TYR A 26 31.95 -15.95 12.34
N PHE A 27 30.94 -16.73 12.76
CA PHE A 27 29.89 -16.20 13.64
C PHE A 27 30.32 -16.11 15.11
N ALA A 28 31.24 -16.95 15.60
CA ALA A 28 31.82 -16.75 16.93
C ALA A 28 32.72 -15.50 16.96
N GLY A 29 33.54 -15.28 15.92
CA GLY A 29 34.30 -14.04 15.77
C GLY A 29 33.44 -12.80 15.50
N PHE A 30 32.24 -12.99 14.93
CA PHE A 30 31.21 -11.95 14.77
C PHE A 30 30.51 -11.65 16.11
N ARG A 31 30.29 -12.68 16.97
CA ARG A 31 29.79 -12.55 18.35
C ARG A 31 30.75 -11.79 19.25
N ASP A 32 32.05 -12.11 19.24
CA ASP A 32 33.08 -11.37 20.00
C ASP A 32 33.22 -9.91 19.55
N ARG A 33 32.91 -9.61 18.28
CA ARG A 33 32.83 -8.24 17.77
C ARG A 33 31.47 -7.59 18.02
N GLN A 34 30.43 -8.34 18.37
CA GLN A 34 29.11 -7.78 18.68
C GLN A 34 29.13 -6.97 19.99
N ASP A 35 30.07 -7.29 20.89
CA ASP A 35 30.34 -6.57 22.13
C ASP A 35 31.23 -5.32 21.97
N GLY A 36 31.61 -4.93 20.72
CA GLY A 36 32.38 -3.68 20.52
C GLY A 36 32.87 -3.29 19.11
N GLY A 37 32.44 -3.94 18.03
CA GLY A 37 33.01 -3.79 16.68
C GLY A 37 31.97 -3.87 15.55
N ALA A 38 31.86 -2.81 14.77
CA ALA A 38 30.91 -2.70 13.66
C ALA A 38 31.26 -3.62 12.46
N VAL A 39 30.22 -4.07 11.75
CA VAL A 39 30.34 -4.78 10.45
C VAL A 39 30.51 -3.75 9.32
N ASN A 40 31.41 -4.02 8.37
CA ASN A 40 31.74 -3.11 7.26
C ASN A 40 30.55 -2.94 6.28
N GLU A 41 30.21 -1.70 5.92
CA GLU A 41 29.14 -1.35 4.98
C GLU A 41 29.33 -1.98 3.58
N ALA A 42 30.58 -2.07 3.09
CA ALA A 42 30.88 -2.70 1.81
C ALA A 42 30.52 -4.20 1.83
N PHE A 43 30.64 -4.85 2.99
CA PHE A 43 30.24 -6.24 3.19
C PHE A 43 28.71 -6.40 3.14
N LEU A 44 27.95 -5.50 3.79
CA LEU A 44 26.47 -5.53 3.78
C LEU A 44 25.85 -5.15 2.43
N ARG A 45 26.48 -4.23 1.68
CA ARG A 45 25.93 -3.69 0.41
C ARG A 45 26.44 -4.37 -0.85
N LYS A 46 27.72 -4.74 -0.88
CA LYS A 46 28.40 -5.25 -2.10
C LYS A 46 28.90 -6.68 -1.95
N GLY A 47 29.01 -7.16 -0.72
CA GLY A 47 29.34 -8.55 -0.44
C GLY A 47 28.13 -9.45 -0.71
N SER A 48 28.33 -10.50 -1.49
CA SER A 48 27.29 -11.52 -1.77
C SER A 48 26.69 -12.08 -0.47
N LEU A 49 27.50 -12.20 0.59
CA LEU A 49 27.08 -12.69 1.90
C LEU A 49 26.15 -11.72 2.65
N GLY A 50 26.40 -10.41 2.60
CA GLY A 50 25.52 -9.41 3.22
C GLY A 50 24.14 -9.34 2.56
N ASN A 51 24.09 -9.50 1.24
CA ASN A 51 22.81 -9.65 0.51
C ASN A 51 22.08 -10.93 0.92
N LEU A 52 22.80 -12.04 1.01
CA LEU A 52 22.23 -13.35 1.35
C LEU A 52 21.68 -13.37 2.78
N LEU A 53 22.36 -12.74 3.74
CA LEU A 53 21.90 -12.60 5.13
C LEU A 53 20.65 -11.72 5.26
N ARG A 54 20.52 -10.66 4.44
CA ARG A 54 19.29 -9.84 4.39
C ARG A 54 18.13 -10.57 3.75
N GLN A 55 18.37 -11.24 2.62
CA GLN A 55 17.35 -12.05 1.93
C GLN A 55 16.87 -13.22 2.80
N GLY A 56 17.74 -13.76 3.66
CA GLY A 56 17.41 -14.80 4.63
C GLY A 56 16.88 -14.28 5.98
N ASN A 57 16.58 -12.99 6.13
CA ASN A 57 16.08 -12.38 7.38
C ASN A 57 16.99 -12.51 8.62
N TYR A 58 18.28 -12.81 8.45
CA TYR A 58 19.26 -12.86 9.55
C TYR A 58 19.69 -11.45 10.03
N LEU A 59 19.33 -10.41 9.28
CA LEU A 59 19.56 -9.00 9.60
C LEU A 59 18.27 -8.20 9.34
N SER A 60 17.70 -7.56 10.36
CA SER A 60 16.54 -6.66 10.23
C SER A 60 16.85 -5.25 10.75
N VAL A 61 15.95 -4.32 10.46
CA VAL A 61 15.92 -2.98 11.05
C VAL A 61 15.28 -3.09 12.44
N SER A 62 15.78 -2.41 13.47
CA SER A 62 15.17 -2.47 14.80
C SER A 62 13.78 -1.82 14.80
N ASP A 63 12.85 -2.26 15.66
CA ASP A 63 11.48 -1.72 15.69
C ASP A 63 11.45 -0.19 15.89
N ASP A 64 12.27 0.35 16.80
CA ASP A 64 12.43 1.80 17.00
C ASP A 64 12.84 2.54 15.73
N THR A 65 13.52 1.87 14.81
CA THR A 65 14.04 2.47 13.58
C THR A 65 12.96 2.64 12.51
N VAL A 66 11.93 1.80 12.47
CA VAL A 66 10.83 1.96 11.51
C VAL A 66 10.06 3.24 11.84
N GLU A 67 9.76 3.47 13.12
CA GLU A 67 9.16 4.71 13.62
C GLU A 67 10.09 5.91 13.37
N TYR A 68 11.41 5.74 13.54
CA TYR A 68 12.36 6.81 13.26
C TYR A 68 12.51 7.16 11.77
N ALA A 69 12.40 6.19 10.87
CA ALA A 69 12.46 6.41 9.42
C ALA A 69 11.21 7.08 8.88
N ILE A 70 10.04 6.80 9.45
CA ILE A 70 8.75 7.42 9.06
C ILE A 70 8.71 8.92 9.39
N HIS A 71 9.49 9.38 10.37
CA HIS A 71 9.45 10.75 10.91
C HIS A 71 10.71 11.58 10.57
N ASP A 72 11.40 11.30 9.46
CA ASP A 72 12.64 11.98 9.03
C ASP A 72 13.73 12.01 10.12
N MET A 73 13.73 11.02 11.02
CA MET A 73 14.80 10.85 12.01
C MET A 73 15.94 9.96 11.49
N CYS A 74 16.11 9.82 10.18
CA CYS A 74 17.36 9.30 9.62
C CYS A 74 18.23 10.48 9.11
N ALA A 75 19.53 10.50 9.41
CA ALA A 75 20.43 11.56 8.93
C ALA A 75 20.64 11.42 7.41
N SER A 76 20.54 12.49 6.62
CA SER A 76 20.64 12.46 5.16
C SER A 76 22.05 12.18 4.63
N ASP A 77 22.13 11.77 3.36
CA ASP A 77 23.41 11.53 2.67
C ASP A 77 24.29 12.80 2.63
N GLU A 78 23.69 13.98 2.56
CA GLU A 78 24.40 15.27 2.57
C GLU A 78 24.88 15.63 3.98
N GLU A 79 24.06 15.39 5.01
CA GLU A 79 24.45 15.57 6.42
C GLU A 79 25.62 14.67 6.81
N VAL A 80 25.64 13.41 6.35
CA VAL A 80 26.75 12.49 6.61
C VAL A 80 28.01 12.82 5.79
N ARG A 81 27.87 13.36 4.58
CA ARG A 81 29.04 13.81 3.79
C ARG A 81 29.69 15.06 4.35
N ARG A 82 28.91 15.97 4.93
CA ARG A 82 29.40 17.18 5.61
C ARG A 82 29.86 16.91 7.05
N PHE A 83 29.59 15.71 7.55
CA PHE A 83 29.80 15.32 8.93
C PHE A 83 31.28 15.42 9.30
N ASN A 84 31.61 16.38 10.17
CA ASN A 84 32.88 16.37 10.86
C ASN A 84 32.74 15.42 12.06
N PRO A 85 33.36 14.23 12.02
CA PRO A 85 33.14 13.21 13.03
C PRO A 85 33.53 13.68 14.44
N HIS A 86 34.30 14.77 14.59
CA HIS A 86 34.81 15.17 15.89
C HIS A 86 33.81 15.98 16.74
N ASN A 87 32.88 16.73 16.15
CA ASN A 87 32.12 17.77 16.86
C ASN A 87 30.62 17.86 16.52
N SER A 88 30.07 17.00 15.67
CA SER A 88 28.62 17.02 15.37
C SER A 88 27.82 16.24 16.42
N PHE A 89 26.62 16.71 16.75
CA PHE A 89 25.65 16.08 17.66
C PHE A 89 24.25 16.08 17.03
N ARG A 90 23.38 15.22 17.56
CA ARG A 90 21.97 15.16 17.16
C ARG A 90 21.06 15.35 18.36
N MET A 91 20.09 16.24 18.22
CA MET A 91 19.00 16.41 19.18
C MET A 91 17.76 15.70 18.67
N ARG A 92 17.14 14.86 19.52
CA ARG A 92 15.85 14.21 19.31
C ARG A 92 14.86 14.67 20.36
N MET A 93 13.64 14.91 19.91
CA MET A 93 12.55 15.42 20.75
C MET A 93 11.32 14.58 20.49
N ARG A 94 10.60 14.20 21.55
CA ARG A 94 9.23 13.70 21.47
C ARG A 94 8.27 14.79 21.95
N ILE A 95 7.41 15.29 21.09
CA ILE A 95 6.48 16.39 21.34
C ILE A 95 5.08 15.94 20.97
N ASP A 96 4.18 15.96 21.95
CA ASP A 96 2.75 15.74 21.73
C ASP A 96 2.05 17.06 21.42
N SER A 97 1.04 17.01 20.55
CA SER A 97 0.10 18.11 20.41
C SER A 97 -1.32 17.65 20.17
N ILE A 98 -2.27 18.44 20.68
CA ILE A 98 -3.71 18.28 20.47
C ILE A 98 -4.14 18.98 19.17
N ARG A 99 -3.36 19.97 18.69
CA ARG A 99 -3.64 20.76 17.49
C ARG A 99 -2.38 20.95 16.66
N LYS A 100 -2.51 21.44 15.43
CA LYS A 100 -1.32 21.84 14.66
C LYS A 100 -0.65 23.03 15.34
N GLY A 101 0.68 23.02 15.46
CA GLY A 101 1.48 24.13 15.99
C GLY A 101 2.76 24.39 15.21
N ASP A 102 3.30 25.60 15.32
CA ASP A 102 4.64 25.95 14.84
C ASP A 102 5.56 26.10 16.06
N LEU A 103 6.69 25.39 16.01
CA LEU A 103 7.71 25.35 17.05
C LEU A 103 9.06 25.70 16.45
N GLU A 104 9.67 26.78 16.93
CA GLU A 104 11.08 27.09 16.67
C GLU A 104 11.93 26.65 17.86
N VAL A 105 12.92 25.80 17.60
CA VAL A 105 13.92 25.39 18.59
C VAL A 105 15.22 26.13 18.29
N VAL A 106 15.70 26.88 19.27
CA VAL A 106 16.96 27.63 19.21
C VAL A 106 17.95 27.00 20.18
N LEU A 107 19.09 26.57 19.65
CA LEU A 107 20.22 26.04 20.40
C LEU A 107 21.40 27.02 20.29
N VAL A 108 21.91 27.46 21.43
CA VAL A 108 23.09 28.33 21.53
C VAL A 108 24.23 27.52 22.16
N VAL A 109 25.36 27.44 21.47
CA VAL A 109 26.57 26.81 21.98
C VAL A 109 27.45 27.87 22.64
N LYS A 110 27.85 27.64 23.89
CA LYS A 110 28.65 28.57 24.69
C LYS A 110 29.98 27.96 25.11
N GLN A 111 31.07 28.67 24.86
CA GLN A 111 32.41 28.35 25.33
C GLN A 111 32.76 29.33 26.45
N ASP A 112 33.18 28.86 27.63
CA ASP A 112 33.48 29.71 28.79
C ASP A 112 32.35 30.71 29.18
N GLY A 113 31.11 30.36 28.87
CA GLY A 113 29.92 31.18 29.17
C GLY A 113 29.58 32.26 28.14
N THR A 114 30.38 32.44 27.08
CA THR A 114 30.09 33.32 25.95
C THR A 114 29.57 32.53 24.75
N GLU A 115 28.64 33.10 23.99
CA GLU A 115 28.14 32.49 22.74
C GLU A 115 29.30 32.34 21.75
N ARG A 116 29.50 31.13 21.25
CA ARG A 116 30.54 30.84 20.27
C ARG A 116 30.10 31.37 18.91
N GLU A 117 30.97 32.15 18.27
CA GLU A 117 30.65 32.81 17.00
C GLU A 117 30.18 31.81 15.94
N GLY A 118 29.00 32.06 15.36
CA GLY A 118 28.41 31.20 14.32
C GLY A 118 27.77 29.89 14.82
N GLN A 119 27.71 29.64 16.13
CA GLN A 119 27.21 28.40 16.72
C GLN A 119 25.85 28.60 17.41
N ARG A 120 24.95 29.26 16.68
CA ARG A 120 23.53 29.42 17.02
C ARG A 120 22.70 28.71 15.98
N TYR A 121 21.99 27.68 16.40
CA TYR A 121 21.17 26.84 15.52
C TYR A 121 19.69 27.14 15.79
N ALA A 122 18.95 27.51 14.75
CA ALA A 122 17.51 27.70 14.83
C ALA A 122 16.82 26.77 13.82
N LYS A 123 15.87 25.96 14.28
CA LYS A 123 15.10 25.05 13.44
C LYS A 123 13.62 25.17 13.75
N ARG A 124 12.81 25.41 12.71
CA ARG A 124 11.35 25.39 12.80
C ARG A 124 10.79 24.00 12.50
N PHE A 125 9.78 23.62 13.27
CA PHE A 125 9.05 22.37 13.18
C PHE A 125 7.55 22.65 13.14
N PHE A 126 6.86 22.04 12.19
CA PHE A 126 5.40 21.98 12.20
C PHE A 126 4.98 20.74 12.98
N VAL A 127 4.39 20.94 14.16
CA VAL A 127 3.96 19.86 15.05
C VAL A 127 2.51 19.50 14.73
N TYR A 128 2.24 18.23 14.43
CA TYR A 128 0.91 17.71 14.08
C TYR A 128 0.38 16.71 15.11
N PRO A 129 -0.94 16.64 15.36
CA PRO A 129 -1.52 15.57 16.17
C PRO A 129 -1.19 14.19 15.58
N GLY A 130 -0.64 13.29 16.41
CA GLY A 130 -0.21 11.95 16.01
C GLY A 130 1.21 11.86 15.42
N GLN A 131 1.90 12.99 15.21
CA GLN A 131 3.33 13.01 14.90
C GLN A 131 4.11 13.41 16.14
N HIS A 132 4.81 12.44 16.73
CA HIS A 132 5.38 12.61 18.05
C HIS A 132 6.85 13.02 18.04
N TYR A 133 7.60 12.84 16.94
CA TYR A 133 9.06 12.91 17.01
C TYR A 133 9.68 13.91 16.03
N TYR A 134 10.73 14.60 16.51
CA TYR A 134 11.42 15.69 15.81
C TYR A 134 12.92 15.60 16.07
N ALA A 135 13.76 15.99 15.11
CA ALA A 135 15.20 16.02 15.28
C ALA A 135 15.91 17.11 14.47
N PHE A 136 17.08 17.54 14.93
CA PHE A 136 18.03 18.33 14.15
C PHE A 136 19.48 18.10 14.63
N THR A 137 20.44 18.44 13.78
CA THR A 137 21.87 18.31 14.06
C THR A 137 22.51 19.66 14.34
N PHE A 138 23.56 19.67 15.16
CA PHE A 138 24.36 20.84 15.50
C PHE A 138 25.81 20.46 15.73
N GLU A 139 26.71 21.42 15.82
CA GLU A 139 28.11 21.18 16.20
C GLU A 139 28.40 21.80 17.58
N ALA A 140 29.26 21.15 18.36
CA ALA A 140 29.75 21.63 19.64
C ALA A 140 31.07 20.91 20.01
N ASP A 141 31.87 21.49 20.90
CA ASP A 141 32.95 20.79 21.59
C ASP A 141 32.43 20.18 22.90
N ILE A 142 33.11 19.16 23.43
CA ILE A 142 32.70 18.50 24.70
C ILE A 142 32.71 19.47 25.90
N GLU A 143 33.53 20.51 25.83
CA GLU A 143 33.63 21.53 26.88
C GLU A 143 32.58 22.62 26.74
N ASP A 144 31.86 22.66 25.61
CA ASP A 144 30.83 23.66 25.36
C ASP A 144 29.58 23.40 26.22
N ARG A 145 28.96 24.50 26.64
CA ARG A 145 27.64 24.50 27.29
C ARG A 145 26.58 24.76 26.24
N LEU A 146 25.47 24.03 26.32
CA LEU A 146 24.36 24.15 25.39
C LEU A 146 23.19 24.84 26.08
N GLU A 147 22.62 25.85 25.42
CA GLU A 147 21.39 26.52 25.86
C GLU A 147 20.28 26.32 24.84
N LEU A 148 19.17 25.69 25.27
CA LEU A 148 18.00 25.45 24.44
C LEU A 148 16.86 26.40 24.77
N GLN A 149 16.22 26.92 23.72
CA GLN A 149 15.02 27.74 23.80
C GLN A 149 13.96 27.16 22.85
N PHE A 150 12.73 27.07 23.33
CA PHE A 150 11.57 26.67 22.55
C PHE A 150 10.66 27.89 22.38
N VAL A 151 10.35 28.24 21.14
CA VAL A 151 9.47 29.36 20.79
C VAL A 151 8.27 28.80 20.06
N VAL A 152 7.11 28.87 20.68
CA VAL A 152 5.86 28.35 20.13
C VAL A 152 5.03 29.51 19.60
N GLU A 153 4.59 29.45 18.34
CA GLU A 153 3.67 30.46 17.81
C GLU A 153 2.30 30.38 18.52
N SER A 154 1.69 31.54 18.76
CA SER A 154 0.51 31.68 19.63
C SER A 154 -0.61 30.70 19.29
N GLY A 155 -1.10 29.96 20.31
CA GLY A 155 -2.30 29.12 20.22
C GLY A 155 -2.07 27.62 20.10
N ALA A 156 -0.83 27.16 20.01
CA ALA A 156 -0.50 25.73 20.05
C ALA A 156 -0.24 25.23 21.48
N GLU A 157 -0.90 24.13 21.85
CA GLU A 157 -0.62 23.39 23.08
C GLU A 157 0.35 22.25 22.75
N LEU A 158 1.63 22.47 23.01
CA LEU A 158 2.71 21.51 22.76
C LEU A 158 3.25 20.98 24.09
N ILE A 159 3.49 19.68 24.16
CA ILE A 159 3.99 18.99 25.35
C ILE A 159 5.27 18.23 24.98
N LEU A 160 6.42 18.68 25.46
CA LEU A 160 7.68 17.96 25.32
C LEU A 160 7.72 16.78 26.31
N ARG A 161 7.75 15.56 25.77
CA ARG A 161 7.86 14.30 26.50
C ARG A 161 9.30 13.87 26.66
N ASP A 162 10.05 13.84 25.56
CA ASP A 162 11.44 13.40 25.59
C ASP A 162 12.34 14.44 24.93
N LEU A 163 13.53 14.61 25.49
CA LEU A 163 14.60 15.40 24.91
C LEU A 163 15.90 14.64 25.10
N ILE A 164 16.48 14.19 24.00
CA ILE A 164 17.64 13.33 23.99
C ILE A 164 18.69 13.95 23.07
N VAL A 165 19.92 14.08 23.56
CA VAL A 165 21.06 14.45 22.74
C VAL A 165 21.90 13.19 22.51
N ASP A 166 21.95 12.74 21.26
CA ASP A 166 22.78 11.61 20.89
C ASP A 166 24.24 12.07 20.75
N GLY A 167 25.09 11.57 21.64
CA GLY A 167 26.54 11.80 21.64
C GLY A 167 27.32 10.62 21.06
N ARG A 168 28.62 10.52 21.36
CA ARG A 168 29.49 9.44 20.85
C ARG A 168 29.34 8.12 21.60
N PHE A 169 29.76 7.04 20.91
CA PHE A 169 29.72 5.65 21.38
C PHE A 169 28.31 5.13 21.71
N GLY A 170 27.27 5.69 21.08
CA GLY A 170 25.88 5.28 21.34
C GLY A 170 25.39 5.65 22.74
N ARG A 171 26.13 6.50 23.47
CA ARG A 171 25.66 7.09 24.72
C ARG A 171 24.77 8.27 24.37
N ASN A 172 23.51 8.15 24.76
CA ASN A 172 22.56 9.23 24.67
C ASN A 172 22.53 9.99 26.00
N LEU A 173 22.55 11.31 25.92
CA LEU A 173 22.26 12.16 27.05
C LEU A 173 20.76 12.43 27.04
N THR A 174 20.04 11.67 27.86
CA THR A 174 18.61 11.88 28.03
C THR A 174 18.41 13.04 28.99
N LEU A 175 18.01 14.20 28.47
CA LEU A 175 17.76 15.40 29.28
C LEU A 175 16.37 15.32 29.94
N ILE A 176 15.38 14.88 29.16
CA ILE A 176 13.99 14.71 29.59
C ILE A 176 13.50 13.36 29.08
N LYS A 177 12.79 12.60 29.91
CA LYS A 177 12.13 11.35 29.53
C LYS A 177 10.74 11.29 30.16
N ASP A 178 9.72 11.03 29.35
CA ASP A 178 8.31 10.97 29.77
C ASP A 178 7.87 12.21 30.57
N GLY A 179 8.41 13.38 30.21
CA GLY A 179 8.16 14.66 30.85
C GLY A 179 9.02 14.97 32.07
N LEU A 180 9.87 14.03 32.50
CA LEU A 180 10.67 14.16 33.73
C LEU A 180 12.14 14.46 33.40
N PRO A 181 12.72 15.53 33.98
CA PRO A 181 14.16 15.80 33.91
C PRO A 181 14.96 14.63 34.48
N GLN A 182 16.03 14.22 33.81
CA GLN A 182 16.93 13.18 34.32
C GLN A 182 18.01 13.79 35.23
N SER A 183 18.30 13.13 36.35
CA SER A 183 19.23 13.61 37.39
C SER A 183 20.68 13.68 36.90
N GLY A 184 21.40 14.75 37.24
CA GLY A 184 22.83 14.94 36.93
C GLY A 184 23.12 15.73 35.64
N THR A 185 22.07 16.14 34.92
CA THR A 185 22.19 16.70 33.56
C THR A 185 22.08 18.22 33.48
N PHE A 186 21.63 18.85 34.56
CA PHE A 186 21.41 20.29 34.63
C PHE A 186 22.36 20.90 35.66
N SER A 187 22.94 22.07 35.35
CA SER A 187 23.71 22.81 36.36
C SER A 187 22.83 23.17 37.55
N LYS A 188 23.40 23.24 38.76
CA LYS A 188 22.70 23.59 40.02
C LYS A 188 21.84 24.86 39.96
N GLU A 189 22.07 25.72 38.97
CA GLU A 189 21.35 26.97 38.75
C GLU A 189 20.06 26.82 37.92
N VAL A 190 19.87 25.71 37.20
CA VAL A 190 18.65 25.45 36.42
C VAL A 190 17.68 24.69 37.31
N ALA A 191 16.99 25.43 38.17
CA ALA A 191 15.84 24.89 38.87
C ALA A 191 14.70 24.76 37.86
N VAL A 192 14.39 23.54 37.41
CA VAL A 192 13.11 23.25 36.72
C VAL A 192 12.00 23.38 37.76
N THR A 193 11.69 24.62 38.15
CA THR A 193 10.71 24.94 39.17
C THR A 193 9.32 24.67 38.61
N SER A 194 8.73 23.58 39.10
CA SER A 194 7.32 23.18 38.97
C SER A 194 6.83 22.72 37.59
N ILE A 195 6.93 21.41 37.37
CA ILE A 195 5.98 20.69 36.52
C ILE A 195 4.66 20.63 37.30
N GLN A 196 3.69 21.50 36.99
CA GLN A 196 2.35 21.39 37.57
C GLN A 196 1.58 20.26 36.89
N SER A 197 1.46 19.12 37.57
CA SER A 197 0.87 17.87 37.09
C SER A 197 -0.66 17.80 37.21
N ASN A 198 -1.39 18.87 36.91
CA ASN A 198 -2.86 18.87 37.01
C ASN A 198 -3.59 18.50 35.70
N SER A 199 -2.88 18.16 34.62
CA SER A 199 -3.49 17.61 33.41
C SER A 199 -3.04 16.16 33.22
N ALA A 200 -3.90 15.30 32.67
CA ALA A 200 -3.66 13.87 32.45
C ALA A 200 -2.50 13.55 31.48
N ALA A 201 -1.74 14.54 31.04
CA ALA A 201 -0.56 14.41 30.19
C ALA A 201 0.72 14.78 30.97
N SER A 202 1.51 13.78 31.35
CA SER A 202 2.84 13.94 31.97
C SER A 202 3.89 14.52 30.98
N GLY A 203 4.17 15.82 31.01
CA GLY A 203 5.13 16.43 30.09
C GLY A 203 5.51 17.85 30.45
N VAL A 204 6.50 18.40 29.74
CA VAL A 204 6.90 19.81 29.86
C VAL A 204 6.08 20.63 28.85
N PRO A 205 5.09 21.44 29.28
CA PRO A 205 4.33 22.28 28.37
C PRO A 205 5.23 23.38 27.81
N LEU A 206 5.22 23.56 26.49
CA LEU A 206 6.03 24.57 25.80
C LEU A 206 5.29 25.93 25.66
N ASN A 207 4.32 26.21 26.53
CA ASN A 207 3.30 27.24 26.33
C ASN A 207 3.62 28.63 26.96
N THR A 208 4.78 28.82 27.59
CA THR A 208 5.15 30.10 28.24
C THR A 208 6.64 30.44 28.09
N THR A 209 6.93 31.74 28.16
CA THR A 209 8.18 32.42 27.83
C THR A 209 9.45 31.69 28.31
N VAL A 210 10.30 31.33 27.33
CA VAL A 210 11.70 30.87 27.39
C VAL A 210 12.23 30.49 28.77
N THR A 211 12.23 29.20 29.10
CA THR A 211 13.17 28.66 30.10
C THR A 211 14.39 28.14 29.35
N PRO A 212 15.56 28.80 29.42
CA PRO A 212 16.77 28.27 28.83
C PRO A 212 17.16 26.99 29.57
N LEU A 213 17.17 25.85 28.88
CA LEU A 213 17.78 24.64 29.43
C LEU A 213 19.28 24.72 29.19
N SER A 214 20.07 24.93 30.25
CA SER A 214 21.53 24.91 30.18
C SER A 214 22.08 23.57 30.67
N PHE A 215 22.91 22.93 29.85
CA PHE A 215 23.59 21.67 30.20
C PHE A 215 25.01 21.65 29.62
N ALA A 216 25.89 20.89 30.27
CA ALA A 216 27.26 20.65 29.81
C ALA A 216 27.42 19.15 29.56
N PHE A 217 28.25 18.76 28.60
CA PHE A 217 28.60 17.37 28.44
C PHE A 217 29.46 16.92 29.63
N ASP A 218 29.14 15.78 30.22
CA ASP A 218 30.03 15.17 31.22
C ASP A 218 31.36 14.81 30.53
N GLN A 219 32.50 15.05 31.18
CA GLN A 219 33.85 14.76 30.66
C GLN A 219 34.05 13.28 30.30
N SER A 220 33.16 12.39 30.76
CA SER A 220 33.11 10.97 30.38
C SER A 220 32.50 10.70 28.98
N ALA A 221 31.94 11.72 28.33
CA ALA A 221 31.30 11.64 27.02
C ALA A 221 32.26 12.02 25.88
N ALA A 222 33.33 11.23 25.66
CA ALA A 222 34.22 11.42 24.51
C ALA A 222 33.42 11.64 23.21
N SER A 223 33.89 12.46 22.22
CA SER A 223 33.24 12.84 20.91
C SER A 223 33.71 12.17 19.55
N ALA A 224 32.84 11.38 18.93
CA ALA A 224 32.84 10.68 17.61
C ALA A 224 31.55 9.85 17.42
N LEU A 225 30.57 10.42 16.75
CA LEU A 225 29.40 9.67 16.32
C LEU A 225 29.88 8.49 15.44
N TYR A 226 29.45 7.27 15.81
CA TYR A 226 29.63 6.00 15.09
C TYR A 226 30.99 5.28 15.21
N GLN A 227 31.20 4.59 16.34
CA GLN A 227 31.79 3.25 16.31
C GLN A 227 30.75 2.29 16.91
N GLY A 228 30.10 1.49 16.08
CA GLY A 228 29.30 0.36 16.58
C GLY A 228 28.08 -0.06 15.78
N VAL A 229 27.48 0.76 14.92
CA VAL A 229 26.41 0.31 14.00
C VAL A 229 26.40 1.24 12.80
N PHE A 230 26.64 0.70 11.59
CA PHE A 230 26.47 1.46 10.35
C PHE A 230 25.10 1.15 9.67
N PRO A 231 24.31 2.20 9.42
CA PRO A 231 22.93 2.14 8.93
C PRO A 231 22.71 1.72 7.47
N GLY A 232 21.62 1.00 7.23
CA GLY A 232 21.11 0.62 5.90
C GLY A 232 19.91 1.48 5.46
N LYS A 233 19.59 1.41 4.16
CA LYS A 233 18.59 2.27 3.51
C LYS A 233 17.17 1.77 3.72
N ARG A 234 16.24 2.70 3.97
CA ARG A 234 15.32 3.10 2.89
C ARG A 234 15.08 4.62 2.87
N ASN A 235 15.54 5.19 1.75
CA ASN A 235 15.30 6.52 1.19
C ASN A 235 15.83 7.74 1.97
N GLU A 236 17.11 8.02 1.72
CA GLU A 236 17.80 9.30 1.97
C GLU A 236 18.03 9.68 3.43
N GLY A 237 18.18 8.67 4.30
CA GLY A 237 18.95 8.81 5.53
C GLY A 237 19.38 7.50 6.19
N TYR A 238 20.17 7.62 7.26
CA TYR A 238 20.84 6.54 8.00
C TYR A 238 20.11 6.09 9.30
N CYS A 239 19.65 4.82 9.40
CA CYS A 239 19.10 4.21 10.64
C CYS A 239 19.49 2.71 11.02
N ARG A 240 19.27 2.25 12.28
CA ARG A 240 19.90 1.07 12.97
C ARG A 240 19.41 -0.33 12.52
N PHE A 241 20.35 -1.27 12.34
CA PHE A 241 20.09 -2.70 12.07
C PHE A 241 20.44 -3.59 13.27
N VAL A 242 19.69 -4.68 13.46
CA VAL A 242 19.91 -5.72 14.48
C VAL A 242 19.99 -7.09 13.82
N ALA A 243 20.85 -7.96 14.36
CA ALA A 243 20.96 -9.35 13.92
C ALA A 243 19.84 -10.17 14.56
N ASN A 244 19.09 -10.93 13.75
CA ASN A 244 18.07 -11.84 14.25
C ASN A 244 18.74 -13.16 14.63
N LEU A 245 18.69 -13.52 15.91
CA LEU A 245 19.33 -14.73 16.45
C LEU A 245 18.65 -16.02 15.99
N GLN A 246 17.45 -15.93 15.42
CA GLN A 246 16.79 -17.02 14.70
C GLN A 246 16.19 -16.44 13.41
N PRO A 247 16.30 -17.12 12.25
CA PRO A 247 15.46 -16.79 11.12
C PRO A 247 14.02 -16.85 11.63
N LEU A 248 13.19 -15.85 11.29
CA LEU A 248 11.75 -16.00 11.44
C LEU A 248 11.40 -17.23 10.63
N ASP A 249 11.16 -18.36 11.31
CA ASP A 249 10.51 -19.51 10.72
C ASP A 249 9.24 -18.93 10.10
N ARG A 250 9.18 -18.86 8.76
CA ARG A 250 7.92 -18.60 8.08
C ARG A 250 7.08 -19.78 8.50
N GLU A 251 6.15 -19.54 9.43
CA GLU A 251 5.24 -20.58 9.84
C GLU A 251 4.64 -21.21 8.58
N PRO A 252 4.53 -22.55 8.53
CA PRO A 252 3.90 -23.21 7.40
C PRO A 252 2.56 -22.54 7.13
N ILE A 253 2.28 -22.29 5.84
CA ILE A 253 1.05 -21.64 5.33
C ILE A 253 -0.15 -22.17 6.12
N THR A 254 -0.63 -21.37 7.06
CA THR A 254 -1.79 -21.68 7.90
C THR A 254 -3.07 -21.32 7.14
N ASP A 255 -4.19 -21.91 7.56
CA ASP A 255 -5.51 -21.56 7.02
C ASP A 255 -5.72 -20.03 7.07
N GLY A 256 -6.12 -19.44 5.94
CA GLY A 256 -6.37 -18.00 5.82
C GLY A 256 -5.21 -17.18 5.22
N MET A 257 -4.15 -17.84 4.74
CA MET A 257 -3.07 -17.22 3.97
C MET A 257 -3.31 -17.30 2.44
N PRO A 258 -2.82 -16.32 1.65
CA PRO A 258 -2.90 -16.34 0.20
C PRO A 258 -2.30 -17.62 -0.42
N PRO A 259 -2.93 -18.20 -1.46
CA PRO A 259 -2.31 -19.28 -2.23
C PRO A 259 -0.97 -18.85 -2.84
N VAL A 260 -0.02 -19.78 -2.94
CA VAL A 260 1.26 -19.55 -3.61
C VAL A 260 1.13 -19.94 -5.08
N VAL A 261 1.44 -19.01 -5.98
CA VAL A 261 1.50 -19.22 -7.42
C VAL A 261 2.95 -19.11 -7.87
N GLN A 262 3.55 -20.25 -8.23
CA GLN A 262 4.91 -20.31 -8.75
C GLN A 262 4.88 -20.56 -10.25
N ILE A 263 5.53 -19.69 -11.02
CA ILE A 263 5.68 -19.84 -12.47
C ILE A 263 7.14 -19.99 -12.82
N THR A 264 7.45 -20.96 -13.67
CA THR A 264 8.80 -21.19 -14.20
C THR A 264 8.80 -21.08 -15.72
N ALA A 265 9.70 -20.26 -16.26
CA ALA A 265 9.91 -20.05 -17.69
C ALA A 265 11.41 -19.94 -17.99
N THR A 266 11.82 -20.23 -19.22
CA THR A 266 13.25 -20.12 -19.56
C THR A 266 13.72 -18.66 -19.56
N ALA A 267 15.01 -18.42 -19.30
CA ALA A 267 15.56 -17.07 -19.39
C ALA A 267 15.36 -16.47 -20.78
N GLU A 268 15.48 -17.27 -21.84
CA GLU A 268 15.22 -16.85 -23.22
C GLU A 268 13.76 -16.39 -23.43
N ASP A 269 12.79 -17.14 -22.89
CA ASP A 269 11.36 -16.81 -22.97
C ASP A 269 10.99 -15.54 -22.16
N LEU A 270 11.77 -15.20 -21.13
CA LEU A 270 11.53 -14.01 -20.32
C LEU A 270 12.28 -12.79 -20.87
N THR A 271 13.59 -12.89 -21.05
CA THR A 271 14.49 -11.75 -21.33
C THR A 271 15.29 -11.87 -22.62
N GLY A 272 15.12 -12.95 -23.40
CA GLY A 272 15.70 -13.07 -24.74
C GLY A 272 15.14 -12.04 -25.73
N PRO A 273 15.62 -12.01 -27.00
CA PRO A 273 15.16 -11.07 -28.02
C PRO A 273 13.64 -11.15 -28.29
N SER A 274 13.05 -12.34 -28.16
CA SER A 274 11.59 -12.56 -28.24
C SER A 274 10.91 -12.68 -26.88
N GLY A 275 11.63 -12.48 -25.78
CA GLY A 275 11.14 -12.68 -24.43
C GLY A 275 10.05 -11.67 -24.02
N ILE A 276 9.15 -12.08 -23.13
CA ILE A 276 7.97 -11.27 -22.74
C ILE A 276 8.32 -10.01 -21.94
N LEU A 277 9.44 -9.99 -21.23
CA LEU A 277 9.92 -8.82 -20.47
C LEU A 277 10.72 -7.87 -21.35
N THR A 278 11.34 -8.36 -22.42
CA THR A 278 11.98 -7.54 -23.45
C THR A 278 10.93 -6.87 -24.34
N ASN A 279 9.82 -7.58 -24.61
CA ASN A 279 8.78 -7.15 -25.53
C ASN A 279 7.42 -6.92 -24.85
N LYS A 280 7.41 -6.15 -23.76
CA LYS A 280 6.21 -5.90 -22.91
C LYS A 280 5.01 -5.35 -23.70
N GLU A 281 5.26 -4.66 -24.81
CA GLU A 281 4.23 -4.09 -25.66
C GLU A 281 3.47 -5.12 -26.51
N ASN A 282 4.09 -6.27 -26.79
CA ASN A 282 3.56 -7.24 -27.75
C ASN A 282 2.20 -7.80 -27.32
N LYS A 283 1.33 -8.03 -28.32
CA LYS A 283 -0.06 -8.44 -28.13
C LYS A 283 -0.43 -9.73 -28.86
N GLY A 284 -1.49 -10.36 -28.37
CA GLY A 284 -2.07 -11.55 -28.97
C GLY A 284 -1.31 -12.85 -28.66
N LYS A 285 -1.76 -13.93 -29.30
CA LYS A 285 -1.36 -15.31 -29.05
C LYS A 285 0.10 -15.61 -29.40
N ALA A 286 0.66 -14.85 -30.35
CA ALA A 286 2.07 -14.96 -30.78
C ALA A 286 3.05 -14.40 -29.75
N SER A 287 2.56 -13.61 -28.78
CA SER A 287 3.38 -13.02 -27.71
C SER A 287 3.34 -13.85 -26.42
N GLU A 288 2.78 -15.07 -26.47
CA GLU A 288 2.73 -15.98 -25.33
C GLU A 288 3.95 -16.91 -25.39
N VAL A 289 4.64 -17.08 -24.25
CA VAL A 289 5.76 -18.01 -24.10
C VAL A 289 5.35 -19.23 -23.27
N PRO A 290 5.93 -20.42 -23.51
CA PRO A 290 5.66 -21.59 -22.68
C PRO A 290 6.19 -21.39 -21.26
N ALA A 291 5.42 -21.83 -20.27
CA ALA A 291 5.84 -21.85 -18.87
C ALA A 291 5.19 -23.03 -18.12
N ASP A 292 5.71 -23.36 -16.94
CA ASP A 292 5.07 -24.24 -15.98
C ASP A 292 4.49 -23.39 -14.83
N ILE A 293 3.32 -23.76 -14.33
CA ILE A 293 2.71 -23.18 -13.12
C ILE A 293 2.54 -24.26 -12.07
N ILE A 294 2.82 -23.93 -10.82
CA ILE A 294 2.49 -24.70 -9.64
C ILE A 294 1.67 -23.79 -8.73
N ILE A 295 0.50 -24.27 -8.30
CA ILE A 295 -0.37 -23.55 -7.37
C ILE A 295 -0.43 -24.37 -6.08
N HIS A 296 -0.12 -23.75 -4.95
CA HIS A 296 -0.24 -24.34 -3.62
C HIS A 296 -1.30 -23.58 -2.83
N ASN A 297 -2.28 -24.31 -2.30
CA ASN A 297 -3.28 -23.77 -1.39
C ASN A 297 -3.42 -24.74 -0.20
N GLY A 298 -2.79 -24.40 0.93
CA GLY A 298 -2.66 -25.31 2.06
C GLY A 298 -2.00 -26.63 1.67
N LYS A 299 -2.75 -27.74 1.80
CA LYS A 299 -2.27 -29.09 1.44
C LYS A 299 -2.45 -29.43 -0.04
N ASP A 300 -3.28 -28.68 -0.75
CA ASP A 300 -3.53 -28.92 -2.16
C ASP A 300 -2.43 -28.30 -3.00
N SER A 301 -1.90 -29.08 -3.96
CA SER A 301 -0.93 -28.59 -4.93
C SER A 301 -1.22 -29.15 -6.31
N LYS A 302 -1.11 -28.30 -7.33
CA LYS A 302 -1.29 -28.71 -8.73
C LYS A 302 -0.29 -28.05 -9.64
N LYS A 303 0.43 -28.88 -10.40
CA LYS A 303 1.37 -28.46 -11.45
C LYS A 303 0.75 -28.65 -12.83
N GLN A 304 0.99 -27.70 -13.74
CA GLN A 304 0.69 -27.85 -15.16
C GLN A 304 1.47 -26.88 -16.05
N LYS A 305 1.36 -27.08 -17.36
CA LYS A 305 1.92 -26.20 -18.39
C LYS A 305 0.93 -25.12 -18.81
N ILE A 306 1.43 -23.91 -19.06
CA ILE A 306 0.67 -22.72 -19.41
C ILE A 306 1.36 -21.91 -20.51
N GLY A 307 0.63 -20.97 -21.08
CA GLY A 307 1.21 -19.82 -21.78
C GLY A 307 1.30 -18.63 -20.84
N LEU A 308 2.45 -17.98 -20.78
CA LEU A 308 2.69 -16.76 -20.02
C LEU A 308 2.83 -15.56 -20.96
N ARG A 309 2.31 -14.40 -20.56
CA ARG A 309 2.48 -13.15 -21.28
C ARG A 309 2.45 -11.97 -20.32
N PHE A 310 3.09 -10.86 -20.68
CA PHE A 310 2.95 -9.59 -19.97
C PHE A 310 1.50 -9.02 -20.04
N HIS A 311 1.04 -8.42 -18.94
CA HIS A 311 -0.27 -7.76 -18.80
C HIS A 311 -0.11 -6.25 -18.58
N GLY A 312 -1.12 -5.47 -18.97
CA GLY A 312 -1.17 -4.02 -18.76
C GLY A 312 -1.18 -3.22 -20.06
N GLY A 313 -1.53 -1.93 -19.96
CA GLY A 313 -1.45 -0.92 -21.03
C GLY A 313 -0.16 -0.09 -20.98
N GLY A 314 -0.08 0.99 -21.76
CA GLY A 314 1.17 1.75 -21.98
C GLY A 314 1.90 2.16 -20.69
N ILE A 315 1.19 2.73 -19.70
CA ILE A 315 1.84 3.17 -18.45
C ILE A 315 2.29 1.96 -17.60
N GLY A 316 1.44 0.92 -17.47
CA GLY A 316 1.77 -0.31 -16.74
C GLY A 316 2.91 -1.15 -17.36
N ARG A 317 3.30 -0.84 -18.60
CA ARG A 317 4.42 -1.48 -19.29
C ARG A 317 5.75 -0.75 -19.12
N THR A 318 5.72 0.50 -18.63
CA THR A 318 6.87 1.41 -18.72
C THR A 318 7.83 1.43 -17.53
N LYS A 319 7.45 0.96 -16.32
CA LYS A 319 8.41 0.62 -15.22
C LYS A 319 7.73 0.09 -13.94
N TYR A 320 8.42 -0.84 -13.27
CA TYR A 320 8.17 -1.40 -11.92
C TYR A 320 6.85 -2.14 -11.65
N THR A 321 5.98 -2.32 -12.64
CA THR A 321 4.66 -2.95 -12.45
C THR A 321 4.48 -4.16 -13.37
N GLU A 322 5.17 -5.25 -13.04
CA GLU A 322 5.14 -6.45 -13.87
C GLU A 322 3.89 -7.27 -13.60
N SER A 323 2.83 -7.02 -14.34
CA SER A 323 1.64 -7.87 -14.30
C SER A 323 1.69 -8.92 -15.40
N TYR A 324 1.06 -10.06 -15.18
CA TYR A 324 1.11 -11.21 -16.09
C TYR A 324 -0.29 -11.70 -16.47
N ARG A 325 -0.42 -12.28 -17.66
CA ARG A 325 -1.55 -13.11 -18.07
C ARG A 325 -1.09 -14.55 -18.19
N VAL A 326 -1.78 -15.43 -17.51
CA VAL A 326 -1.58 -16.88 -17.53
C VAL A 326 -2.70 -17.51 -18.34
N TYR A 327 -2.35 -18.29 -19.36
CA TYR A 327 -3.30 -18.96 -20.25
C TYR A 327 -3.18 -20.48 -20.12
N ALA A 328 -4.27 -21.15 -19.75
CA ALA A 328 -4.41 -22.59 -19.88
C ALA A 328 -4.90 -22.93 -21.29
N ARG A 329 -4.07 -23.65 -22.05
CA ARG A 329 -4.37 -24.03 -23.45
C ARG A 329 -3.90 -25.44 -23.72
N GLN A 330 -4.64 -26.16 -24.56
CA GLN A 330 -4.28 -27.51 -25.01
C GLN A 330 -2.88 -27.61 -25.60
N ARG A 331 -2.42 -26.56 -26.33
CA ARG A 331 -1.07 -26.53 -26.92
C ARG A 331 0.07 -26.56 -25.89
N TYR A 332 -0.21 -26.17 -24.65
CA TYR A 332 0.77 -26.21 -23.56
C TYR A 332 0.54 -27.43 -22.66
N GLY A 333 -0.71 -27.81 -22.44
CA GLY A 333 -1.08 -28.96 -21.62
C GLY A 333 -2.59 -29.03 -21.41
N LYS A 334 -3.05 -28.94 -20.15
CA LYS A 334 -4.49 -28.87 -19.87
C LYS A 334 -5.07 -27.53 -20.30
N ALA A 335 -6.33 -27.55 -20.73
CA ALA A 335 -7.03 -26.37 -21.24
C ALA A 335 -7.68 -25.52 -20.14
N ASP A 336 -7.43 -25.88 -18.89
CA ASP A 336 -8.06 -25.34 -17.71
C ASP A 336 -7.14 -25.32 -16.48
N ILE A 337 -7.49 -24.46 -15.53
CA ILE A 337 -6.93 -24.39 -14.18
C ILE A 337 -8.10 -24.68 -13.25
N ASP A 338 -7.89 -25.43 -12.16
CA ASP A 338 -8.94 -25.57 -11.15
C ASP A 338 -9.02 -24.25 -10.38
N PRO A 339 -10.11 -23.48 -10.54
CA PRO A 339 -10.19 -22.15 -9.95
C PRO A 339 -10.24 -22.19 -8.42
N ARG A 340 -10.62 -23.31 -7.81
CA ARG A 340 -10.68 -23.47 -6.34
C ARG A 340 -9.30 -23.47 -5.68
N LEU A 341 -8.24 -23.62 -6.47
CA LEU A 341 -6.87 -23.50 -5.96
C LEU A 341 -6.44 -22.05 -5.74
N ILE A 342 -7.20 -21.08 -6.26
CA ILE A 342 -6.85 -19.66 -6.22
C ILE A 342 -7.98 -18.84 -5.59
N PHE A 343 -9.24 -19.18 -5.89
CA PHE A 343 -10.42 -18.42 -5.50
C PHE A 343 -11.32 -19.25 -4.60
N ASP A 344 -11.77 -18.65 -3.50
CA ASP A 344 -12.72 -19.28 -2.57
C ASP A 344 -14.08 -19.50 -3.23
N GLN A 345 -14.54 -18.53 -4.03
CA GLN A 345 -15.84 -18.57 -4.72
C GLN A 345 -15.69 -18.36 -6.23
N PRO A 346 -15.29 -19.42 -6.97
CA PRO A 346 -15.05 -19.28 -8.40
C PRO A 346 -16.34 -19.27 -9.23
N ARG A 347 -16.46 -18.30 -10.13
CA ARG A 347 -17.60 -18.13 -11.06
C ARG A 347 -17.50 -19.03 -12.27
N SER A 348 -16.34 -19.10 -12.93
CA SER A 348 -16.16 -19.99 -14.08
C SER A 348 -15.73 -21.39 -13.69
N LYS A 349 -16.23 -22.38 -14.43
CA LYS A 349 -15.70 -23.75 -14.44
C LYS A 349 -15.79 -24.27 -15.88
N PRO A 350 -14.67 -24.40 -16.63
CA PRO A 350 -13.27 -24.24 -16.20
C PRO A 350 -12.69 -22.81 -16.29
N LEU A 351 -11.70 -22.50 -15.45
CA LEU A 351 -10.88 -21.27 -15.53
C LEU A 351 -9.79 -21.41 -16.60
N ARG A 352 -9.75 -20.49 -17.56
CA ARG A 352 -8.84 -20.58 -18.71
C ARG A 352 -7.75 -19.52 -18.72
N THR A 353 -8.03 -18.34 -18.16
CA THR A 353 -7.10 -17.22 -18.18
C THR A 353 -7.13 -16.49 -16.84
N ILE A 354 -5.96 -16.33 -16.24
CA ILE A 354 -5.76 -15.55 -15.02
C ILE A 354 -4.96 -14.31 -15.37
N VAL A 355 -5.34 -13.18 -14.79
CA VAL A 355 -4.52 -11.97 -14.69
C VAL A 355 -3.87 -11.98 -13.32
N LEU A 356 -2.54 -11.97 -13.26
CA LEU A 356 -1.78 -11.70 -12.05
C LEU A 356 -1.42 -10.22 -12.09
N LYS A 357 -2.21 -9.39 -11.41
CA LYS A 357 -1.99 -7.95 -11.32
C LYS A 357 -1.13 -7.66 -10.10
N TYR A 358 -0.04 -6.92 -10.30
CA TYR A 358 0.78 -6.49 -9.19
C TYR A 358 -0.02 -5.50 -8.32
N THR A 359 -0.16 -5.79 -7.03
CA THR A 359 -0.96 -4.96 -6.12
C THR A 359 -0.21 -3.73 -5.66
N TYR A 360 1.12 -3.82 -5.56
CA TYR A 360 1.98 -2.73 -5.14
C TYR A 360 2.40 -1.90 -6.35
N GLN A 361 1.68 -0.84 -6.72
CA GLN A 361 2.03 -0.10 -7.92
C GLN A 361 3.29 0.77 -7.69
N ALA A 362 4.47 0.18 -7.88
CA ALA A 362 5.78 0.81 -7.72
C ALA A 362 6.04 2.00 -8.68
N TYR A 363 5.11 2.28 -9.60
CA TYR A 363 5.02 3.58 -10.29
C TYR A 363 5.05 4.77 -9.30
N TYR A 364 4.69 4.52 -8.03
CA TYR A 364 4.70 5.49 -6.94
C TYR A 364 5.80 5.27 -5.89
N GLU A 365 6.93 4.61 -6.21
CA GLU A 365 8.09 4.39 -5.30
C GLU A 365 8.64 5.65 -4.58
N LYS A 366 8.19 6.86 -4.96
CA LYS A 366 8.47 8.13 -4.26
C LYS A 366 7.33 8.62 -3.34
N ARG A 367 6.26 7.86 -3.12
CA ARG A 367 5.05 8.31 -2.42
C ARG A 367 4.64 7.26 -1.39
N GLN A 368 4.77 7.60 -0.12
CA GLN A 368 4.58 6.73 1.05
C GLN A 368 3.11 6.30 1.28
N ASP A 369 2.16 6.74 0.44
CA ASP A 369 0.73 6.71 0.75
C ASP A 369 -0.07 5.67 -0.07
N PHE A 370 0.59 4.73 -0.75
CA PHE A 370 -0.09 3.74 -1.60
C PHE A 370 -0.56 2.52 -0.79
N ASN A 371 -1.85 2.16 -0.93
CA ASN A 371 -2.46 1.03 -0.25
C ASN A 371 -2.55 -0.22 -1.17
N PRO A 372 -1.84 -1.32 -0.86
CA PRO A 372 -1.83 -2.52 -1.71
C PRO A 372 -3.17 -3.30 -1.68
N PHE A 373 -4.10 -2.95 -0.79
CA PHE A 373 -5.35 -3.69 -0.58
C PHE A 373 -6.57 -3.04 -1.22
N ASN A 374 -6.46 -1.81 -1.74
CA ASN A 374 -7.62 -1.06 -2.25
C ASN A 374 -8.39 -1.81 -3.33
N HIS A 375 -7.68 -2.33 -4.33
CA HIS A 375 -8.35 -3.01 -5.45
C HIS A 375 -9.04 -4.30 -5.02
N SER A 376 -8.37 -5.14 -4.22
CA SER A 376 -8.96 -6.37 -3.71
C SER A 376 -10.15 -6.09 -2.79
N PHE A 377 -10.03 -5.11 -1.90
CA PHE A 377 -11.10 -4.74 -0.97
C PHE A 377 -12.32 -4.17 -1.71
N ALA A 378 -12.10 -3.38 -2.77
CA ALA A 378 -13.17 -2.90 -3.64
C ALA A 378 -13.90 -4.04 -4.37
N LEU A 379 -13.16 -5.06 -4.84
CA LEU A 379 -13.73 -6.24 -5.49
C LEU A 379 -14.51 -7.12 -4.50
N ASP A 380 -14.03 -7.28 -3.26
CA ASP A 380 -14.75 -7.99 -2.21
C ASP A 380 -16.09 -7.31 -1.87
N ILE A 381 -16.07 -5.97 -1.72
CA ILE A 381 -17.31 -5.20 -1.51
C ILE A 381 -18.25 -5.38 -2.69
N ALA A 382 -17.74 -5.33 -3.93
CA ALA A 382 -18.53 -5.52 -5.14
C ALA A 382 -19.26 -6.87 -5.13
N ASP A 383 -18.52 -7.95 -4.87
CA ASP A 383 -19.07 -9.30 -4.83
C ASP A 383 -20.14 -9.42 -3.72
N HIS A 384 -19.85 -8.85 -2.55
CA HIS A 384 -20.77 -8.89 -1.41
C HIS A 384 -22.11 -8.17 -1.66
N ILE A 385 -22.08 -6.97 -2.25
CA ILE A 385 -23.31 -6.20 -2.51
C ILE A 385 -24.10 -6.69 -3.73
N GLY A 386 -23.59 -7.72 -4.43
CA GLY A 386 -24.18 -8.29 -5.63
C GLY A 386 -23.88 -7.49 -6.91
N ALA A 387 -22.81 -6.70 -6.92
CA ALA A 387 -22.25 -6.16 -8.17
C ALA A 387 -21.40 -7.26 -8.82
N LEU A 388 -21.55 -7.46 -10.14
CA LEU A 388 -20.79 -8.51 -10.81
C LEU A 388 -19.35 -8.06 -11.04
N VAL A 389 -18.43 -8.88 -10.53
CA VAL A 389 -16.99 -8.80 -10.75
C VAL A 389 -16.46 -10.20 -11.07
N PRO A 390 -15.31 -10.31 -11.77
CA PRO A 390 -14.63 -11.59 -11.92
C PRO A 390 -14.20 -12.17 -10.58
N SER A 391 -14.07 -13.51 -10.53
CA SER A 391 -13.42 -14.17 -9.40
C SER A 391 -12.01 -13.62 -9.22
N HIS A 392 -11.67 -13.36 -7.97
CA HIS A 392 -10.43 -12.71 -7.59
C HIS A 392 -9.94 -13.24 -6.24
N GLY A 393 -8.68 -12.99 -5.94
CA GLY A 393 -8.04 -13.35 -4.68
C GLY A 393 -6.59 -12.91 -4.66
N LEU A 394 -6.06 -12.63 -3.47
CA LEU A 394 -4.63 -12.36 -3.31
C LEU A 394 -3.83 -13.65 -3.40
N VAL A 395 -2.62 -13.59 -3.97
CA VAL A 395 -1.68 -14.72 -4.11
C VAL A 395 -0.26 -14.27 -3.82
N ASP A 396 0.56 -15.16 -3.26
CA ASP A 396 2.02 -14.99 -3.22
C ASP A 396 2.60 -15.47 -4.54
N PHE A 397 3.16 -14.55 -5.32
CA PHE A 397 3.62 -14.84 -6.67
C PHE A 397 5.14 -15.02 -6.71
N HIS A 398 5.58 -16.12 -7.33
CA HIS A 398 6.98 -16.42 -7.62
C HIS A 398 7.20 -16.60 -9.12
N LEU A 399 8.27 -16.02 -9.65
CA LEU A 399 8.72 -16.23 -11.03
C LEU A 399 10.17 -16.74 -11.03
N ASN A 400 10.41 -17.94 -11.55
CA ASN A 400 11.71 -18.61 -11.51
C ASN A 400 12.33 -18.64 -10.11
N ASP A 401 11.53 -19.06 -9.12
CA ASP A 401 11.87 -19.17 -7.70
C ASP A 401 12.12 -17.82 -6.98
N GLU A 402 12.16 -16.71 -7.72
CA GLU A 402 12.21 -15.37 -7.16
C GLU A 402 10.81 -14.92 -6.70
N SER A 403 10.66 -14.59 -5.41
CA SER A 403 9.41 -13.99 -4.92
C SER A 403 9.24 -12.62 -5.57
N LYS A 404 8.06 -12.41 -6.15
CA LYS A 404 7.59 -11.12 -6.66
C LYS A 404 6.67 -10.42 -5.66
N GLY A 405 6.36 -11.08 -4.54
CA GLY A 405 5.51 -10.59 -3.47
C GLY A 405 4.03 -10.84 -3.74
N LEU A 406 3.20 -10.05 -3.08
CA LEU A 406 1.74 -10.18 -3.13
C LEU A 406 1.18 -9.67 -4.47
N TYR A 407 0.32 -10.47 -5.10
CA TYR A 407 -0.37 -10.15 -6.34
C TYR A 407 -1.87 -10.36 -6.17
N LEU A 408 -2.66 -9.67 -6.99
CA LEU A 408 -4.08 -9.91 -7.16
C LEU A 408 -4.27 -10.82 -8.36
N ALA A 409 -4.69 -12.05 -8.12
CA ALA A 409 -5.15 -12.95 -9.16
C ALA A 409 -6.60 -12.61 -9.50
N MET A 410 -6.91 -12.48 -10.79
CA MET A 410 -8.27 -12.25 -11.28
C MET A 410 -8.55 -13.12 -12.49
N GLU A 411 -9.77 -13.60 -12.62
CA GLU A 411 -10.24 -14.19 -13.86
C GLU A 411 -10.32 -13.13 -14.98
N HIS A 412 -9.71 -13.39 -16.15
CA HIS A 412 -9.77 -12.44 -17.26
C HIS A 412 -11.16 -12.41 -17.92
N LEU A 413 -11.71 -11.22 -18.17
CA LEU A 413 -12.96 -11.01 -18.93
C LEU A 413 -12.77 -11.25 -20.44
N SER A 414 -12.58 -12.51 -20.84
CA SER A 414 -12.68 -12.91 -22.25
C SER A 414 -14.10 -13.36 -22.57
N ASP A 415 -14.52 -13.29 -23.83
CA ASP A 415 -15.82 -13.83 -24.26
C ASP A 415 -15.98 -15.26 -23.76
N LYS A 416 -14.96 -16.11 -23.95
CA LYS A 416 -15.01 -17.50 -23.47
C LYS A 416 -15.19 -17.65 -21.96
N THR A 417 -14.61 -16.74 -21.18
CA THR A 417 -14.81 -16.70 -19.73
C THR A 417 -16.26 -16.35 -19.39
N ILE A 418 -16.78 -15.31 -20.05
CA ILE A 418 -18.16 -14.84 -19.85
C ILE A 418 -19.15 -15.93 -20.28
N GLY A 419 -18.90 -16.60 -21.40
CA GLY A 419 -19.72 -17.73 -21.84
C GLY A 419 -19.71 -18.91 -20.88
N ASN A 420 -18.58 -19.18 -20.21
CA ASN A 420 -18.53 -20.15 -19.12
C ASN A 420 -19.37 -19.73 -17.90
N TRP A 421 -19.46 -18.42 -17.59
CA TRP A 421 -20.32 -17.93 -16.51
C TRP A 421 -21.80 -18.07 -16.86
N LEU A 422 -22.15 -17.80 -18.12
CA LEU A 422 -23.53 -17.87 -18.61
C LEU A 422 -23.99 -19.28 -18.97
N GLY A 423 -23.06 -20.21 -19.21
CA GLY A 423 -23.35 -21.56 -19.68
C GLY A 423 -23.68 -21.66 -21.18
N HIS A 424 -23.52 -20.59 -21.95
CA HIS A 424 -23.69 -20.54 -23.40
C HIS A 424 -22.80 -19.47 -24.04
N ASP A 425 -22.49 -19.61 -25.33
CA ASP A 425 -21.67 -18.65 -26.10
C ASP A 425 -22.51 -17.63 -26.89
N ASP A 426 -23.85 -17.67 -26.77
CA ASP A 426 -24.76 -16.80 -27.50
C ASP A 426 -25.00 -15.44 -26.83
N PHE A 427 -23.98 -14.59 -26.88
CA PHE A 427 -24.03 -13.21 -26.40
C PHE A 427 -23.05 -12.33 -27.18
N THR A 428 -23.16 -11.03 -26.97
CA THR A 428 -22.23 -10.01 -27.46
C THR A 428 -21.63 -9.26 -26.26
N VAL A 429 -20.32 -8.99 -26.31
CA VAL A 429 -19.63 -8.24 -25.23
C VAL A 429 -19.19 -6.88 -25.74
N TYR A 430 -19.61 -5.82 -25.06
CA TYR A 430 -19.05 -4.48 -25.22
C TYR A 430 -18.05 -4.22 -24.10
N HIS A 431 -16.77 -4.04 -24.43
CA HIS A 431 -15.72 -3.73 -23.46
C HIS A 431 -15.49 -2.22 -23.38
N TYR A 432 -15.44 -1.66 -22.17
CA TYR A 432 -15.01 -0.28 -22.00
C TYR A 432 -13.50 -0.17 -22.19
N ARG A 433 -13.05 1.02 -22.63
CA ARG A 433 -11.63 1.37 -22.84
C ARG A 433 -10.86 0.41 -23.75
N LYS A 434 -11.57 -0.34 -24.59
CA LYS A 434 -11.02 -1.26 -25.60
C LYS A 434 -11.72 -0.99 -26.93
N GLU A 435 -11.01 -1.22 -28.02
CA GLU A 435 -11.61 -1.20 -29.35
C GLU A 435 -12.60 -2.37 -29.48
N ASN A 436 -13.85 -2.04 -29.78
CA ASN A 436 -14.91 -3.00 -30.06
C ASN A 436 -15.14 -3.09 -31.57
N PRO A 437 -15.61 -4.23 -32.10
CA PRO A 437 -16.08 -4.29 -33.49
C PRO A 437 -17.18 -3.24 -33.73
N LYS A 438 -17.16 -2.58 -34.89
CA LYS A 438 -18.15 -1.54 -35.24
C LYS A 438 -19.61 -2.01 -35.13
N SER A 439 -19.88 -3.30 -35.38
CA SER A 439 -21.21 -3.88 -35.21
C SER A 439 -21.66 -3.89 -33.76
N VAL A 440 -20.77 -4.21 -32.83
CA VAL A 440 -21.01 -4.23 -31.39
C VAL A 440 -21.22 -2.82 -30.85
N GLU A 441 -20.40 -1.87 -31.28
CA GLU A 441 -20.55 -0.45 -30.91
C GLU A 441 -21.89 0.11 -31.38
N LYS A 442 -22.28 -0.19 -32.64
CA LYS A 442 -23.61 0.20 -33.18
C LYS A 442 -24.75 -0.43 -32.40
N LEU A 443 -24.68 -1.74 -32.14
CA LEU A 443 -25.71 -2.44 -31.37
C LEU A 443 -25.89 -1.81 -29.99
N TYR A 444 -24.79 -1.64 -29.26
CA TYR A 444 -24.81 -1.03 -27.93
C TYR A 444 -25.37 0.40 -27.98
N THR A 445 -24.91 1.22 -28.92
CA THR A 445 -25.41 2.58 -29.12
C THR A 445 -26.91 2.61 -29.43
N LEU A 446 -27.42 1.69 -30.25
CA LEU A 446 -28.85 1.60 -30.57
C LEU A 446 -29.69 1.22 -29.35
N LEU A 447 -29.22 0.28 -28.52
CA LEU A 447 -29.90 -0.09 -27.27
C LEU A 447 -29.97 1.10 -26.31
N LEU A 448 -28.88 1.88 -26.18
CA LEU A 448 -28.89 3.10 -25.38
C LEU A 448 -29.84 4.15 -25.95
N ALA A 449 -29.87 4.32 -27.28
CA ALA A 449 -30.80 5.25 -27.93
C ALA A 449 -32.27 4.88 -27.66
N GLN A 450 -32.62 3.60 -27.65
CA GLN A 450 -33.98 3.15 -27.33
C GLN A 450 -34.43 3.59 -25.92
N VAL A 451 -33.55 3.51 -24.92
CA VAL A 451 -33.85 4.03 -23.58
C VAL A 451 -34.05 5.56 -23.63
N ARG A 452 -33.18 6.28 -24.33
CA ARG A 452 -33.19 7.75 -24.38
C ARG A 452 -34.35 8.34 -25.18
N LEU A 453 -34.95 7.57 -26.10
CA LEU A 453 -36.17 8.00 -26.81
C LEU A 453 -37.38 8.06 -25.87
N ALA A 454 -37.37 7.29 -24.79
CA ALA A 454 -38.39 7.38 -23.75
C ALA A 454 -38.07 8.52 -22.77
N LYS A 455 -39.13 9.12 -22.21
CA LYS A 455 -39.06 10.22 -21.24
C LYS A 455 -39.85 9.88 -19.99
N GLY A 456 -39.56 10.54 -18.88
CA GLY A 456 -40.27 10.29 -17.63
C GLY A 456 -40.11 8.84 -17.15
N GLU A 457 -41.16 8.29 -16.55
CA GLU A 457 -41.20 6.89 -16.11
C GLU A 457 -41.10 5.86 -17.24
N ALA A 458 -41.48 6.23 -18.47
CA ALA A 458 -41.29 5.35 -19.62
C ALA A 458 -39.81 5.07 -19.88
N ALA A 459 -38.91 6.01 -19.53
CA ALA A 459 -37.46 5.81 -19.62
C ALA A 459 -36.99 4.70 -18.68
N PHE A 460 -37.52 4.64 -17.45
CA PHE A 460 -37.20 3.57 -16.51
C PHE A 460 -37.76 2.21 -16.94
N GLN A 461 -38.97 2.17 -17.51
CA GLN A 461 -39.51 0.92 -18.06
C GLN A 461 -38.77 0.44 -19.31
N ALA A 462 -38.28 1.35 -20.16
CA ALA A 462 -37.40 1.00 -21.26
C ALA A 462 -36.05 0.49 -20.75
N PHE A 463 -35.48 1.18 -19.76
CA PHE A 463 -34.22 0.79 -19.13
C PHE A 463 -34.30 -0.58 -18.49
N ARG A 464 -35.33 -0.89 -17.70
CA ARG A 464 -35.50 -2.20 -17.04
C ARG A 464 -35.70 -3.37 -18.01
N ARG A 465 -36.23 -3.11 -19.21
CA ARG A 465 -36.30 -4.12 -20.28
C ARG A 465 -34.94 -4.40 -20.89
N ILE A 466 -34.11 -3.36 -21.04
CA ILE A 466 -32.81 -3.46 -21.67
C ILE A 466 -31.72 -3.88 -20.68
N PHE A 467 -31.74 -3.40 -19.44
CA PHE A 467 -30.72 -3.62 -18.43
C PHE A 467 -31.24 -4.42 -17.24
N ASN A 468 -30.37 -5.25 -16.68
CA ASN A 468 -30.60 -5.89 -15.39
C ASN A 468 -30.51 -4.82 -14.31
N ILE A 469 -31.67 -4.29 -13.91
CA ILE A 469 -31.74 -3.12 -13.05
C ILE A 469 -31.01 -3.30 -11.72
N ASP A 470 -31.11 -4.48 -11.10
CA ASP A 470 -30.50 -4.73 -9.79
C ASP A 470 -28.97 -4.78 -9.91
N ASN A 471 -28.47 -5.42 -10.96
CA ASN A 471 -27.04 -5.45 -11.25
C ASN A 471 -26.47 -4.07 -11.56
N VAL A 472 -27.16 -3.26 -12.38
CA VAL A 472 -26.70 -1.90 -12.70
C VAL A 472 -26.77 -0.98 -11.48
N VAL A 473 -27.85 -1.04 -10.70
CA VAL A 473 -27.98 -0.27 -9.46
C VAL A 473 -26.85 -0.62 -8.50
N ASN A 474 -26.53 -1.91 -8.31
CA ASN A 474 -25.40 -2.32 -7.48
C ASN A 474 -24.05 -1.83 -8.05
N SER A 475 -23.85 -1.81 -9.37
CA SER A 475 -22.66 -1.26 -10.01
C SER A 475 -22.52 0.26 -9.79
N ILE A 476 -23.61 1.01 -9.93
CA ILE A 476 -23.64 2.46 -9.63
C ILE A 476 -23.31 2.71 -8.16
N LEU A 477 -23.99 2.00 -7.26
CA LEU A 477 -23.80 2.15 -5.82
C LEU A 477 -22.42 1.68 -5.36
N LEU A 478 -21.82 0.68 -6.00
CA LEU A 478 -20.43 0.29 -5.78
C LEU A 478 -19.50 1.48 -6.03
N SER A 479 -19.49 2.02 -7.26
CA SER A 479 -18.61 3.12 -7.64
C SER A 479 -18.87 4.37 -6.79
N MET A 480 -20.14 4.63 -6.46
CA MET A 480 -20.50 5.69 -5.53
C MET A 480 -19.97 5.44 -4.12
N TYR A 481 -20.07 4.23 -3.59
CA TYR A 481 -19.61 3.90 -2.25
C TYR A 481 -18.10 3.96 -2.15
N ILE A 482 -17.38 3.23 -3.02
CA ILE A 482 -15.91 3.20 -2.98
C ILE A 482 -15.27 4.47 -3.53
N ALA A 483 -16.04 5.46 -4.01
CA ALA A 483 -15.48 6.69 -4.55
C ALA A 483 -14.56 6.53 -5.78
N ASP A 484 -14.84 5.51 -6.59
CA ASP A 484 -14.08 5.20 -7.81
C ASP A 484 -14.42 6.16 -8.96
N ASP A 485 -13.41 6.89 -9.43
CA ASP A 485 -13.51 7.87 -10.52
C ASP A 485 -13.19 7.35 -11.90
N ASP A 486 -12.69 6.12 -12.00
CA ASP A 486 -12.51 5.42 -13.28
C ASP A 486 -13.50 4.27 -13.44
N PHE A 487 -14.72 4.44 -12.92
CA PHE A 487 -15.84 3.49 -13.04
C PHE A 487 -16.24 3.11 -14.48
N CYS A 488 -15.69 3.80 -15.49
CA CYS A 488 -15.90 3.56 -16.91
C CYS A 488 -15.03 2.41 -17.44
N GLN A 489 -14.97 1.32 -16.69
CA GLN A 489 -14.21 0.11 -16.96
C GLN A 489 -15.15 -1.11 -16.99
N GLY A 490 -14.61 -2.27 -17.37
CA GLY A 490 -15.33 -3.55 -17.40
C GLY A 490 -16.03 -3.83 -18.72
N ALA A 491 -17.17 -4.51 -18.65
CA ALA A 491 -17.90 -4.98 -19.82
C ALA A 491 -19.42 -4.96 -19.64
N GLU A 492 -20.14 -4.77 -20.75
CA GLU A 492 -21.56 -5.07 -20.86
C GLU A 492 -21.74 -6.38 -21.64
N VAL A 493 -22.50 -7.30 -21.08
CA VAL A 493 -22.87 -8.55 -21.73
C VAL A 493 -24.29 -8.42 -22.25
N ILE A 494 -24.44 -8.47 -23.56
CA ILE A 494 -25.67 -8.26 -24.31
C ILE A 494 -26.15 -9.62 -24.80
N LYS A 495 -27.35 -10.06 -24.40
CA LYS A 495 -27.97 -11.26 -24.97
C LYS A 495 -28.27 -11.04 -26.45
N ASN A 496 -28.03 -12.06 -27.27
CA ASN A 496 -28.37 -12.02 -28.69
C ASN A 496 -29.83 -12.41 -28.95
N ASP A 497 -30.44 -13.17 -28.04
CA ASP A 497 -31.87 -13.45 -28.04
C ASP A 497 -32.63 -12.30 -27.33
N PHE A 498 -33.21 -11.41 -28.14
CA PHE A 498 -34.00 -10.27 -27.66
C PHE A 498 -35.45 -10.63 -27.34
N ASP A 499 -35.91 -11.81 -27.77
CA ASP A 499 -37.28 -12.29 -27.53
C ASP A 499 -37.39 -13.05 -26.20
N SER A 500 -36.26 -13.53 -25.68
CA SER A 500 -36.17 -14.14 -24.35
C SER A 500 -36.63 -13.19 -23.23
N PRO A 501 -37.48 -13.65 -22.29
CA PRO A 501 -37.91 -12.82 -21.17
C PRO A 501 -36.73 -12.45 -20.25
N GLY A 502 -36.71 -11.19 -19.82
CA GLY A 502 -35.73 -10.65 -18.88
C GLY A 502 -34.86 -9.55 -19.49
N ALA A 503 -33.88 -9.09 -18.72
CA ALA A 503 -32.96 -8.05 -19.19
C ALA A 503 -32.02 -8.55 -20.29
N ILE A 504 -31.73 -7.66 -21.24
CA ILE A 504 -30.82 -7.87 -22.36
C ILE A 504 -29.36 -7.68 -21.94
N ILE A 505 -29.08 -6.68 -21.11
CA ILE A 505 -27.74 -6.24 -20.73
C ILE A 505 -27.46 -6.52 -19.26
N THR A 506 -26.29 -7.10 -19.00
CA THR A 506 -25.72 -7.28 -17.65
C THR A 506 -24.34 -6.62 -17.61
N THR A 507 -24.09 -5.80 -16.59
CA THR A 507 -22.84 -5.07 -16.37
C THR A 507 -21.89 -5.87 -15.47
N ILE A 508 -20.63 -5.95 -15.89
CA ILE A 508 -19.51 -6.51 -15.14
C ILE A 508 -18.50 -5.40 -14.86
N ASN A 509 -18.14 -5.20 -13.60
CA ASN A 509 -17.13 -4.24 -13.16
C ASN A 509 -15.72 -4.83 -13.29
N TRP A 510 -14.72 -3.98 -13.50
CA TRP A 510 -13.30 -4.32 -13.66
C TRP A 510 -12.45 -3.11 -13.28
N ASP A 511 -11.19 -3.32 -12.89
CA ASP A 511 -10.23 -2.25 -12.57
C ASP A 511 -10.73 -1.27 -11.50
N LEU A 512 -11.00 -1.77 -10.29
CA LEU A 512 -11.46 -0.95 -9.16
C LEU A 512 -10.28 -0.45 -8.30
N ASP A 513 -9.10 -0.27 -8.89
CA ASP A 513 -7.89 0.14 -8.17
C ASP A 513 -7.88 1.64 -7.81
N HIS A 514 -8.72 2.43 -8.47
CA HIS A 514 -9.01 3.82 -8.10
C HIS A 514 -10.00 3.97 -6.94
N GLY A 515 -10.57 2.86 -6.45
CA GLY A 515 -11.42 2.85 -5.27
C GLY A 515 -10.70 3.42 -4.04
N PHE A 516 -11.45 4.16 -3.24
CA PHE A 516 -11.12 4.85 -1.99
C PHE A 516 -10.20 6.06 -2.14
N LEU A 517 -9.53 6.19 -3.28
CA LEU A 517 -8.48 7.16 -3.50
C LEU A 517 -9.00 8.46 -4.11
N THR A 518 -8.37 9.56 -3.75
CA THR A 518 -8.39 10.80 -4.52
C THR A 518 -6.96 11.22 -4.83
N TYR A 519 -6.76 11.87 -5.97
CA TYR A 519 -5.47 12.44 -6.35
C TYR A 519 -5.47 13.93 -6.07
N ASP A 520 -4.71 14.36 -5.07
CA ASP A 520 -4.62 15.76 -4.64
C ASP A 520 -3.15 16.15 -4.40
N ASP A 521 -2.73 17.31 -4.90
CA ASP A 521 -1.36 17.83 -4.79
C ASP A 521 -0.25 16.81 -5.14
N GLY A 522 -0.52 15.97 -6.14
CA GLY A 522 0.43 14.95 -6.56
C GLY A 522 0.51 13.75 -5.61
N ARG A 523 -0.44 13.56 -4.70
CA ARG A 523 -0.51 12.43 -3.78
C ARG A 523 -1.85 11.73 -3.88
N PHE A 524 -1.84 10.42 -3.68
CA PHE A 524 -3.07 9.68 -3.48
C PHE A 524 -3.37 9.68 -1.99
N ARG A 525 -4.62 9.97 -1.62
CA ARG A 525 -5.08 9.83 -0.24
C ARG A 525 -6.42 9.13 -0.23
N VAL A 526 -6.68 8.39 0.84
CA VAL A 526 -8.02 7.87 1.10
C VAL A 526 -8.92 9.03 1.51
N ASP A 527 -10.02 9.25 0.81
CA ASP A 527 -10.89 10.41 1.03
C ASP A 527 -12.37 10.02 1.01
N PRO A 528 -13.00 9.78 2.18
CA PRO A 528 -14.41 9.46 2.25
C PRO A 528 -15.33 10.63 1.87
N SER A 529 -14.81 11.87 1.84
CA SER A 529 -15.59 13.07 1.49
C SER A 529 -15.72 13.28 -0.01
N ARG A 530 -14.92 12.57 -0.82
CA ARG A 530 -14.93 12.66 -2.27
C ARG A 530 -16.36 12.52 -2.83
N SER A 531 -16.84 13.55 -3.52
CA SER A 531 -18.17 13.50 -4.13
C SER A 531 -18.17 12.53 -5.31
N THR A 532 -19.16 11.63 -5.34
CA THR A 532 -19.38 10.67 -6.44
C THR A 532 -20.62 10.97 -7.25
N MET A 533 -21.34 12.05 -6.94
CA MET A 533 -22.58 12.41 -7.62
C MET A 533 -22.36 12.70 -9.12
N TYR A 534 -21.12 12.90 -9.57
CA TYR A 534 -20.79 13.06 -10.99
C TYR A 534 -21.23 11.88 -11.86
N ILE A 535 -21.43 10.67 -11.30
CA ILE A 535 -21.96 9.50 -12.02
C ILE A 535 -23.44 9.67 -12.40
N LEU A 536 -24.18 10.49 -11.65
CA LEU A 536 -25.59 10.82 -11.84
C LEU A 536 -25.78 12.22 -12.48
N GLN A 537 -24.69 12.96 -12.69
CA GLN A 537 -24.72 14.28 -13.31
C GLN A 537 -24.41 14.20 -14.80
N GLU A 538 -25.16 14.95 -15.60
CA GLU A 538 -24.86 15.09 -17.02
C GLU A 538 -23.44 15.65 -17.19
N PRO A 539 -22.57 14.97 -17.95
CA PRO A 539 -21.19 15.42 -18.13
C PRO A 539 -21.15 16.74 -18.90
N LYS A 540 -20.38 17.71 -18.41
CA LYS A 540 -20.20 19.06 -19.01
C LYS A 540 -19.41 19.08 -20.33
N GLY A 541 -19.20 17.94 -20.97
CA GLY A 541 -18.41 17.80 -22.18
C GLY A 541 -18.45 16.38 -22.75
N ILE A 542 -17.73 16.15 -23.85
CA ILE A 542 -17.65 14.84 -24.50
C ILE A 542 -16.96 13.86 -23.56
N THR A 543 -17.70 12.87 -23.07
CA THR A 543 -17.11 11.69 -22.41
C THR A 543 -17.27 10.47 -23.30
N THR A 544 -16.26 9.61 -23.30
CA THR A 544 -16.31 8.29 -23.95
C THR A 544 -17.08 7.26 -23.12
N CYS A 545 -17.56 7.65 -21.93
CA CYS A 545 -18.27 6.77 -21.02
C CYS A 545 -19.79 6.86 -21.20
N HIS A 546 -20.33 5.97 -22.03
CA HIS A 546 -21.77 5.90 -22.28
C HIS A 546 -22.60 5.62 -21.02
N LYS A 547 -22.07 4.86 -20.04
CA LYS A 547 -22.70 4.62 -18.73
C LYS A 547 -23.09 5.92 -18.06
N ARG A 548 -22.15 6.87 -17.97
CA ARG A 548 -22.36 8.14 -17.28
C ARG A 548 -23.53 8.93 -17.85
N TYR A 549 -23.58 9.05 -19.19
CA TYR A 549 -24.71 9.70 -19.85
C TYR A 549 -26.03 8.99 -19.57
N MET A 550 -26.03 7.65 -19.66
CA MET A 550 -27.24 6.86 -19.45
C MET A 550 -27.77 6.99 -18.01
N TYR A 551 -26.88 6.88 -17.03
CA TYR A 551 -27.26 6.93 -15.61
C TYR A 551 -27.72 8.32 -15.21
N ALA A 552 -27.01 9.37 -15.63
CA ALA A 552 -27.43 10.75 -15.42
C ALA A 552 -28.77 11.06 -16.09
N TRP A 553 -28.94 10.61 -17.34
CA TRP A 553 -30.21 10.74 -18.06
C TRP A 553 -31.33 10.05 -17.30
N LEU A 554 -31.19 8.76 -16.98
CA LEU A 554 -32.21 8.01 -16.28
C LEU A 554 -32.55 8.62 -14.91
N TYR A 555 -31.53 9.06 -14.17
CA TYR A 555 -31.70 9.73 -12.89
C TYR A 555 -32.46 11.04 -13.01
N SER A 556 -32.25 11.83 -14.08
CA SER A 556 -33.04 13.04 -14.33
C SER A 556 -34.50 12.74 -14.71
N GLN A 557 -34.75 11.64 -15.42
CA GLN A 557 -36.06 11.36 -16.02
C GLN A 557 -37.06 10.64 -15.11
N SER A 558 -36.65 9.79 -14.16
CA SER A 558 -37.56 8.90 -13.44
C SER A 558 -37.44 9.00 -11.91
N ASP A 559 -38.56 9.32 -11.26
CA ASP A 559 -38.73 9.23 -9.81
C ASP A 559 -38.59 7.80 -9.30
N GLN A 560 -39.11 6.82 -10.05
CA GLN A 560 -39.00 5.41 -9.65
C GLN A 560 -37.54 4.96 -9.61
N PHE A 561 -36.72 5.38 -10.57
CA PHE A 561 -35.30 5.06 -10.56
C PHE A 561 -34.58 5.72 -9.37
N ARG A 562 -34.85 7.01 -9.10
CA ARG A 562 -34.31 7.72 -7.92
C ARG A 562 -34.66 6.99 -6.62
N LYS A 563 -35.95 6.67 -6.43
CA LYS A 563 -36.44 5.90 -5.26
C LYS A 563 -35.79 4.54 -5.15
N ARG A 564 -35.65 3.81 -6.26
CA ARG A 564 -35.01 2.48 -6.28
C ARG A 564 -33.53 2.56 -5.87
N LEU A 565 -32.79 3.53 -6.40
CA LEU A 565 -31.38 3.75 -6.09
C LEU A 565 -31.20 4.07 -4.61
N ARG A 566 -31.96 5.05 -4.09
CA ARG A 566 -31.95 5.45 -2.67
C ARG A 566 -32.31 4.29 -1.75
N GLN A 567 -33.43 3.61 -2.01
CA GLN A 567 -33.86 2.49 -1.18
C GLN A 567 -32.81 1.37 -1.15
N ARG A 568 -32.18 1.05 -2.30
CA ARG A 568 -31.12 0.06 -2.33
C ARG A 568 -29.88 0.51 -1.57
N LEU A 569 -29.50 1.79 -1.65
CA LEU A 569 -28.38 2.33 -0.86
C LEU A 569 -28.65 2.23 0.65
N GLU A 570 -29.83 2.62 1.10
CA GLU A 570 -30.24 2.52 2.50
C GLU A 570 -30.25 1.06 3.00
N ASP A 571 -30.76 0.13 2.18
CA ASP A 571 -30.71 -1.30 2.47
C ASP A 571 -29.26 -1.80 2.60
N LEU A 572 -28.39 -1.44 1.65
CA LEU A 572 -26.97 -1.81 1.65
C LEU A 572 -26.27 -1.29 2.91
N ILE A 573 -26.41 -0.01 3.23
CA ILE A 573 -25.78 0.59 4.42
C ILE A 573 -26.24 -0.11 5.70
N LYS A 574 -27.52 -0.47 5.78
CA LYS A 574 -28.09 -1.10 6.97
C LYS A 574 -27.63 -2.55 7.18
N LYS A 575 -27.34 -3.29 6.10
CA LYS A 575 -27.12 -4.74 6.16
C LYS A 575 -25.76 -5.14 5.60
N GLU A 576 -25.51 -4.91 4.32
CA GLU A 576 -24.33 -5.40 3.59
C GLU A 576 -23.07 -4.50 3.76
N LEU A 577 -23.24 -3.23 4.11
CA LEU A 577 -22.15 -2.26 4.29
C LEU A 577 -22.11 -1.72 5.73
N SER A 578 -22.52 -2.53 6.71
CA SER A 578 -22.45 -2.15 8.12
C SER A 578 -20.98 -2.07 8.59
N PRO A 579 -20.67 -1.22 9.58
CA PRO A 579 -19.33 -1.15 10.15
C PRO A 579 -18.80 -2.51 10.65
N GLU A 580 -19.66 -3.34 11.25
CA GLU A 580 -19.29 -4.67 11.76
C GLU A 580 -18.97 -5.65 10.62
N TYR A 581 -19.68 -5.56 9.50
CA TYR A 581 -19.39 -6.38 8.34
C TYR A 581 -18.07 -5.95 7.69
N LEU A 582 -17.89 -4.65 7.44
CA LEU A 582 -16.70 -4.12 6.78
C LEU A 582 -15.44 -4.30 7.63
N SER A 583 -15.55 -4.19 8.96
CA SER A 583 -14.45 -4.51 9.87
C SER A 583 -14.02 -5.99 9.74
N ARG A 584 -14.98 -6.93 9.67
CA ARG A 584 -14.69 -8.35 9.41
C ARG A 584 -14.10 -8.59 8.02
N LEU A 585 -14.55 -7.85 7.02
CA LEU A 585 -14.02 -7.93 5.66
C LEU A 585 -12.56 -7.44 5.57
N LEU A 586 -12.14 -6.54 6.47
CA LEU A 586 -10.76 -6.07 6.58
C LEU A 586 -9.81 -7.03 7.32
N GLU A 587 -10.33 -7.97 8.11
CA GLU A 587 -9.50 -8.90 8.92
C GLU A 587 -8.50 -9.74 8.12
N PRO A 588 -8.86 -10.33 6.96
CA PRO A 588 -7.89 -11.04 6.13
C PRO A 588 -6.72 -10.14 5.70
N TYR A 589 -6.99 -8.87 5.40
CA TYR A 589 -5.97 -7.91 5.01
C TYR A 589 -5.04 -7.54 6.17
N ARG A 590 -5.55 -7.45 7.40
CA ARG A 590 -4.72 -7.25 8.61
C ARG A 590 -3.73 -8.40 8.78
N ARG A 591 -4.19 -9.64 8.70
CA ARG A 591 -3.33 -10.83 8.79
C ARG A 591 -2.29 -10.89 7.67
N ILE A 592 -2.69 -10.58 6.43
CA ILE A 592 -1.77 -10.53 5.30
C ILE A 592 -0.70 -9.44 5.51
N ASN A 593 -1.09 -8.27 6.03
CA ASN A 593 -0.16 -7.19 6.30
C ASN A 593 0.85 -7.54 7.40
N GLU A 594 0.41 -8.15 8.48
CA GLU A 594 1.29 -8.65 9.54
C GLU A 594 2.29 -9.68 9.01
N HIS A 595 1.83 -10.62 8.17
CA HIS A 595 2.68 -11.70 7.66
C HIS A 595 3.64 -11.25 6.55
N TYR A 596 3.15 -10.58 5.50
CA TYR A 596 3.95 -10.25 4.31
C TYR A 596 4.75 -8.97 4.46
N PHE A 597 4.24 -8.02 5.22
CA PHE A 597 4.76 -6.66 5.28
C PHE A 597 5.17 -6.26 6.70
N ALA A 598 5.19 -7.21 7.66
CA ALA A 598 5.55 -6.95 9.05
C ALA A 598 4.78 -5.75 9.66
N GLY A 599 3.53 -5.55 9.24
CA GLY A 599 2.70 -4.44 9.70
C GLY A 599 2.90 -3.10 8.96
N GLU A 600 3.79 -3.00 7.96
CA GLU A 600 4.14 -1.75 7.24
C GLU A 600 2.89 -0.98 6.73
N PHE A 601 1.84 -1.67 6.28
CA PHE A 601 0.61 -1.07 5.76
C PHE A 601 -0.52 -0.97 6.79
N ALA A 602 -0.22 -0.98 8.10
CA ALA A 602 -1.25 -0.84 9.13
C ALA A 602 -1.97 0.52 9.04
N GLY A 603 -1.26 1.58 8.63
CA GLY A 603 -1.85 2.90 8.34
C GLY A 603 -2.88 2.83 7.22
N ALA A 604 -2.53 2.16 6.11
CA ALA A 604 -3.41 2.02 4.96
C ALA A 604 -4.70 1.24 5.28
N ILE A 605 -4.62 0.21 6.13
CA ILE A 605 -5.79 -0.50 6.63
C ILE A 605 -6.65 0.39 7.53
N ARG A 606 -6.04 1.17 8.43
CA ARG A 606 -6.76 2.15 9.26
C ARG A 606 -7.46 3.21 8.41
N ASP A 607 -6.86 3.61 7.30
CA ASP A 607 -7.47 4.56 6.37
C ASP A 607 -8.71 3.95 5.69
N LEU A 608 -8.67 2.69 5.28
CA LEU A 608 -9.85 1.98 4.75
C LEU A 608 -10.95 1.80 5.82
N GLU A 609 -10.57 1.49 7.06
CA GLU A 609 -11.49 1.41 8.19
C GLU A 609 -12.13 2.78 8.50
N SER A 610 -11.34 3.84 8.49
CA SER A 610 -11.82 5.21 8.61
C SER A 610 -12.75 5.59 7.45
N PHE A 611 -12.39 5.24 6.22
CA PHE A 611 -13.22 5.48 5.04
C PHE A 611 -14.59 4.82 5.21
N THR A 612 -14.62 3.53 5.48
CA THR A 612 -15.86 2.73 5.60
C THR A 612 -16.75 3.22 6.73
N LYS A 613 -16.16 3.66 7.85
CA LYS A 613 -16.89 4.24 8.99
C LYS A 613 -17.66 5.52 8.64
N HIS A 614 -17.07 6.39 7.81
CA HIS A 614 -17.66 7.70 7.50
C HIS A 614 -18.47 7.71 6.19
N ARG A 615 -18.11 6.84 5.24
CA ARG A 615 -18.60 6.93 3.86
C ARG A 615 -20.11 6.78 3.73
N ALA A 616 -20.72 5.87 4.50
CA ALA A 616 -22.15 5.59 4.42
C ALA A 616 -23.00 6.85 4.68
N THR A 617 -22.73 7.55 5.78
CA THR A 617 -23.42 8.79 6.15
C THR A 617 -23.16 9.88 5.12
N LEU A 618 -21.90 10.10 4.75
CA LEU A 618 -21.53 11.11 3.77
C LEU A 618 -22.21 10.88 2.42
N LEU A 619 -22.32 9.62 1.98
CA LEU A 619 -22.96 9.30 0.71
C LEU A 619 -24.46 9.56 0.73
N LEU A 620 -25.15 9.26 1.83
CA LEU A 620 -26.57 9.57 2.00
C LEU A 620 -26.82 11.08 2.03
N ASP A 621 -25.96 11.84 2.72
CA ASP A 621 -26.03 13.30 2.77
C ASP A 621 -25.81 13.91 1.38
N GLN A 622 -24.77 13.45 0.67
CA GLN A 622 -24.46 13.87 -0.69
C GLN A 622 -25.61 13.56 -1.67
N LEU A 623 -26.21 12.38 -1.58
CA LEU A 623 -27.35 12.00 -2.41
C LEU A 623 -28.57 12.87 -2.11
N SER A 624 -28.84 13.16 -0.84
CA SER A 624 -29.97 14.00 -0.41
C SER A 624 -29.81 15.45 -0.85
N GLU A 625 -28.60 16.01 -0.73
CA GLU A 625 -28.29 17.33 -1.27
C GLU A 625 -28.43 17.38 -2.80
N PHE A 626 -27.99 16.32 -3.49
CA PHE A 626 -28.09 16.21 -4.94
C PHE A 626 -29.54 16.12 -5.42
N GLU A 627 -30.39 15.37 -4.73
CA GLU A 627 -31.83 15.25 -5.02
C GLU A 627 -32.54 16.58 -4.86
N ARG A 628 -32.33 17.29 -3.74
CA ARG A 628 -32.90 18.62 -3.50
C ARG A 628 -32.56 19.60 -4.63
N LYS A 629 -31.28 19.64 -5.04
CA LYS A 629 -30.84 20.51 -6.15
C LYS A 629 -31.47 20.10 -7.49
N THR A 630 -31.73 18.81 -7.70
CA THR A 630 -32.36 18.32 -8.92
C THR A 630 -33.82 18.73 -8.96
N GLU A 631 -34.56 18.60 -7.85
CA GLU A 631 -35.95 19.05 -7.71
C GLU A 631 -36.08 20.56 -7.96
N GLU A 632 -35.21 21.37 -7.34
CA GLU A 632 -35.15 22.83 -7.54
C GLU A 632 -34.86 23.26 -8.99
N SER A 633 -34.27 22.39 -9.81
CA SER A 633 -33.96 22.67 -11.22
C SER A 633 -35.08 22.28 -12.19
N ILE A 634 -36.06 21.49 -11.71
CA ILE A 634 -37.21 21.02 -12.48
C ILE A 634 -38.40 21.97 -12.31
N GLU A 635 -38.52 22.61 -11.14
CA GLU A 635 -39.44 23.73 -10.87
C GLU A 635 -39.03 25.01 -11.62
#